data_AF-A0A9P6NTT6-F1
#
_entry.id   AF-A0A9P6NTT6-F1
#
_cell.length_a   1.000
_cell.length_b   1.000
_cell.length_c   1.000
_cell.angle_alpha   90.00
_cell.angle_beta   90.00
_cell.angle_gamma   90.00
#
_symmetry.space_group_name_H-M   'P 1'
#
loop_
_entity.id
_entity.type
_entity.pdbx_description
1 polymer ?
#
loop_
_entity_poly.entity_id
_entity_poly.type
_entity_poly.pdbx_seq_one_letter_code
_entity_poly.pdbx_strand_id
1 'polypeptide(L)'
;MAKRIFEIYRYDPDQDAAPRMQTVEVELDAHDRMLLDALVKLKSIDETISFRRSCREGVCGSDAMNINGKNGLACLTNLNELPHKIVLRPLPGLPVVRDLICDFTQFFNQYHSIKPYLINDTPPPEKERLQSPQERDELDGLYECILCASCSTSCPSFWWNPDKFVGPAGLLQAYRFIADSRDEATGERLDNLEDPYRLFRCHTIMNCVDVCPKGLNPTKAIGKIKELMVRRASDPTRRARLRWRARRGLLENDLIFERFFSRYEHDLNDADVGALTQLLELSDNELMDLLLSRSEPQGRLSTPDVARVLGWLRTAMTPSDVKATLSFSDNSPSVELPIYKGTMGPDVIDIRKLYGQTGKFTYDPGFMSTASCNSAITYIDGDKGELLYRGYPIDELAQNADFLETCYALLKGELPNPQQKQEFVDTVTRHTMIHEQMQFFFRGFRRDAHPMAILTAAVGALSAFYHDSLNINDPRHRDVSAIRMIGKLPTLVAMAYKYSIGQPFVYPCNELSYSANFMRMMFASPCEEYAVNDVLVRALDRILILHADHEQNASTSTVRLAGSSGANPFACIAAGIACLWGPAHGGANEAALNMLEGIGSPDNIPEFIKQVKDKNSGVKLMGFGHRVYRPSSLSTS
;
A
#
# COMPACT_ATOMS: atom_id res chain seq x y z
N MET A 1 -4.32 60.96 -25.78
CA MET A 1 -3.43 60.11 -24.98
C MET A 1 -4.06 59.94 -23.61
N ALA A 2 -4.13 58.72 -23.10
CA ALA A 2 -4.63 58.46 -21.75
C ALA A 2 -3.44 58.13 -20.84
N LYS A 3 -3.28 58.87 -19.74
CA LYS A 3 -2.32 58.50 -18.69
C LYS A 3 -2.87 57.29 -17.91
N ARG A 4 -1.97 56.36 -17.59
CA ARG A 4 -2.25 55.17 -16.78
C ARG A 4 -1.12 54.98 -15.78
N ILE A 5 -1.47 54.48 -14.60
CA ILE A 5 -0.51 54.18 -13.53
C ILE A 5 -0.31 52.66 -13.48
N PHE A 6 0.92 52.20 -13.62
CA PHE A 6 1.31 50.80 -13.50
C PHE A 6 2.06 50.56 -12.19
N GLU A 7 1.62 49.61 -11.38
CA GLU A 7 2.39 49.06 -10.26
C GLU A 7 2.92 47.68 -10.66
N ILE A 8 4.20 47.61 -10.96
CA ILE A 8 4.84 46.43 -11.54
C ILE A 8 5.70 45.75 -10.48
N TYR A 9 5.55 44.45 -10.31
CA TYR A 9 6.45 43.63 -9.52
C TYR A 9 7.84 43.59 -10.18
N ARG A 10 8.86 44.01 -9.42
CA ARG A 10 10.26 44.04 -9.83
C ARG A 10 11.10 43.11 -8.98
N TYR A 11 11.96 42.33 -9.62
CA TYR A 11 12.92 41.46 -8.95
C TYR A 11 14.03 41.04 -9.91
N ASP A 12 15.28 41.35 -9.54
CA ASP A 12 16.50 40.83 -10.16
C ASP A 12 17.26 39.98 -9.14
N PRO A 13 17.31 38.63 -9.26
CA PRO A 13 17.95 37.77 -8.27
C PRO A 13 19.47 38.03 -8.11
N ASP A 14 20.11 38.67 -9.08
CA ASP A 14 21.54 38.99 -9.03
C ASP A 14 21.83 40.31 -8.26
N GLN A 15 20.80 41.15 -8.05
CA GLN A 15 20.96 42.49 -7.47
C GLN A 15 20.06 42.76 -6.25
N ASP A 16 18.84 42.22 -6.25
CA ASP A 16 17.82 42.52 -5.25
C ASP A 16 17.79 41.46 -4.14
N ALA A 17 17.80 41.89 -2.88
CA ALA A 17 17.63 40.99 -1.74
C ALA A 17 16.17 40.52 -1.56
N ALA A 18 15.20 41.30 -2.05
CA ALA A 18 13.77 41.01 -1.96
C ALA A 18 13.02 41.75 -3.08
N PRO A 19 11.87 41.21 -3.53
CA PRO A 19 11.07 41.85 -4.56
C PRO A 19 10.41 43.15 -4.09
N ARG A 20 10.14 44.05 -5.02
CA ARG A 20 9.48 45.34 -4.76
C ARG A 20 8.42 45.67 -5.79
N MET A 21 7.46 46.52 -5.43
CA MET A 21 6.53 47.12 -6.40
C MET A 21 7.12 48.45 -6.89
N GLN A 22 7.10 48.68 -8.19
CA GLN A 22 7.48 49.95 -8.80
C GLN A 22 6.26 50.61 -9.45
N THR A 23 6.02 51.86 -9.11
CA THR A 23 4.96 52.67 -9.74
C THR A 23 5.55 53.45 -10.92
N VAL A 24 4.94 53.32 -12.10
CA VAL A 24 5.32 54.04 -13.31
C VAL A 24 4.07 54.62 -13.95
N GLU A 25 4.12 55.90 -14.30
CA GLU A 25 3.06 56.54 -15.08
C GLU A 25 3.45 56.53 -16.57
N VAL A 26 2.54 56.07 -17.43
CA VAL A 26 2.77 55.97 -18.88
C VAL A 26 1.64 56.62 -19.65
N GLU A 27 2.01 57.41 -20.66
CA GLU A 27 1.08 57.95 -21.65
C GLU A 27 0.84 56.92 -22.76
N LEU A 28 -0.40 56.48 -22.91
CA LEU A 28 -0.82 55.51 -23.93
C LEU A 28 -1.48 56.21 -25.11
N ASP A 29 -1.14 55.73 -26.31
CA ASP A 29 -1.67 56.21 -27.59
C ASP A 29 -2.93 55.44 -28.00
N ALA A 30 -3.65 55.93 -29.01
CA ALA A 30 -4.88 55.29 -29.50
C ALA A 30 -4.65 53.88 -30.10
N HIS A 31 -3.40 53.55 -30.43
CA HIS A 31 -2.99 52.25 -30.95
C HIS A 31 -2.63 51.25 -29.84
N ASP A 32 -2.39 51.72 -28.61
CA ASP A 32 -2.07 50.86 -27.45
C ASP A 32 -3.37 50.27 -26.90
N ARG A 33 -3.83 49.15 -27.50
CA ARG A 33 -5.14 48.56 -27.20
C ARG A 33 -5.06 47.43 -26.17
N MET A 34 -4.03 46.60 -26.26
CA MET A 34 -3.84 45.45 -25.38
C MET A 34 -2.81 45.77 -24.29
N LEU A 35 -2.93 45.12 -23.14
CA LEU A 35 -1.97 45.28 -22.03
C LEU A 35 -0.54 44.97 -22.46
N LEU A 36 -0.36 44.04 -23.41
CA LEU A 36 0.95 43.76 -23.99
C LEU A 36 1.55 44.98 -24.69
N ASP A 37 0.76 45.80 -25.39
CA ASP A 37 1.27 47.01 -26.05
C ASP A 37 1.84 48.00 -25.01
N ALA A 38 1.10 48.19 -23.91
CA ALA A 38 1.56 49.01 -22.79
C ALA A 38 2.84 48.46 -22.13
N LEU A 39 2.96 47.15 -21.95
CA LEU A 39 4.17 46.51 -21.43
C LEU A 39 5.39 46.71 -22.34
N VAL A 40 5.18 46.70 -23.66
CA VAL A 40 6.24 46.96 -24.64
C VAL A 40 6.69 48.42 -24.58
N LYS A 41 5.74 49.34 -24.46
CA LYS A 41 6.03 50.77 -24.27
C LYS A 41 6.77 51.02 -22.96
N LEU A 42 6.32 50.41 -21.87
CA LEU A 42 7.02 50.41 -20.57
C LEU A 42 8.48 49.95 -20.71
N LYS A 43 8.72 48.84 -21.43
CA LYS A 43 10.07 48.34 -21.66
C LYS A 43 10.93 49.26 -22.53
N SER A 44 10.35 50.04 -23.44
CA SER A 44 11.11 51.06 -24.18
C SER A 44 11.49 52.28 -23.32
N ILE A 45 10.77 52.51 -22.21
CA ILE A 45 11.08 53.57 -21.25
C ILE A 45 12.09 53.06 -20.21
N ASP A 46 11.91 51.82 -19.74
CA ASP A 46 12.79 51.12 -18.81
C ASP A 46 13.14 49.73 -19.38
N GLU A 47 14.30 49.66 -20.04
CA GLU A 47 14.79 48.44 -20.70
C GLU A 47 15.00 47.28 -19.73
N THR A 48 15.15 47.54 -18.42
CA THR A 48 15.40 46.53 -17.39
C THR A 48 14.16 45.69 -17.07
N ILE A 49 12.96 46.15 -17.41
CA ILE A 49 11.70 45.42 -17.19
C ILE A 49 11.68 44.14 -18.01
N SER A 50 11.43 43.01 -17.34
CA SER A 50 11.46 41.67 -17.94
C SER A 50 10.10 40.98 -17.88
N PHE A 51 9.63 40.52 -19.03
CA PHE A 51 8.42 39.71 -19.17
C PHE A 51 8.54 38.83 -20.43
N ARG A 52 7.79 37.71 -20.47
CA ARG A 52 7.78 36.82 -21.63
C ARG A 52 6.69 37.25 -22.63
N ARG A 53 7.01 37.19 -23.91
CA ARG A 53 6.08 37.34 -25.04
C ARG A 53 6.57 36.51 -26.21
N SER A 54 5.65 35.95 -27.00
CA SER A 54 6.01 35.22 -28.22
C SER A 54 5.02 35.53 -29.35
N CYS A 55 3.86 34.84 -29.41
CA CYS A 55 2.96 34.93 -30.56
C CYS A 55 2.09 36.18 -30.64
N ARG A 56 1.79 36.84 -29.50
CA ARG A 56 0.86 37.98 -29.37
C ARG A 56 -0.63 37.73 -29.70
N GLU A 57 -1.01 36.50 -30.03
CA GLU A 57 -2.36 36.15 -30.49
C GLU A 57 -3.11 35.21 -29.52
N GLY A 58 -2.66 35.09 -28.27
CA GLY A 58 -3.28 34.19 -27.29
C GLY A 58 -3.11 32.70 -27.60
N VAL A 59 -2.08 32.32 -28.37
CA VAL A 59 -1.78 30.92 -28.76
C VAL A 59 -0.69 30.29 -27.91
N CYS A 60 0.39 31.03 -27.63
CA CYS A 60 1.58 30.48 -26.94
C CYS A 60 1.49 30.47 -25.41
N GLY A 61 0.56 31.24 -24.82
CA GLY A 61 0.43 31.41 -23.38
C GLY A 61 1.61 32.08 -22.66
N SER A 62 2.64 32.57 -23.38
CA SER A 62 3.91 33.00 -22.79
C SER A 62 3.82 34.28 -21.96
N ASP A 63 2.84 35.13 -22.24
CA ASP A 63 2.60 36.41 -21.58
C ASP A 63 1.52 36.33 -20.50
N ALA A 64 1.36 35.14 -19.92
CA ALA A 64 0.50 34.92 -18.76
C ALA A 64 1.06 35.59 -17.50
N MET A 65 0.22 36.34 -16.80
CA MET A 65 0.58 37.04 -15.56
C MET A 65 -0.65 37.30 -14.70
N ASN A 66 -0.45 37.81 -13.49
CA ASN A 66 -1.52 38.28 -12.63
C ASN A 66 -1.76 39.78 -12.87
N ILE A 67 -2.98 40.12 -13.29
CA ILE A 67 -3.42 41.46 -13.68
C ILE A 67 -4.52 41.87 -12.71
N ASN A 68 -4.24 42.84 -11.84
CA ASN A 68 -5.18 43.31 -10.81
C ASN A 68 -5.76 42.18 -9.94
N GLY A 69 -4.97 41.16 -9.63
CA GLY A 69 -5.41 40.01 -8.82
C GLY A 69 -5.99 38.85 -9.62
N LYS A 70 -6.28 39.01 -10.92
CA LYS A 70 -6.79 37.94 -11.80
C LYS A 70 -5.72 37.47 -12.78
N ASN A 71 -5.53 36.16 -12.92
CA ASN A 71 -4.60 35.61 -13.91
C ASN A 71 -5.18 35.78 -15.33
N GLY A 72 -4.34 36.16 -16.29
CA GLY A 72 -4.74 36.36 -17.67
C GLY A 72 -3.53 36.53 -18.60
N LEU A 73 -3.80 36.68 -19.90
CA LEU A 73 -2.76 36.97 -20.91
C LEU A 73 -2.72 38.47 -21.20
N ALA A 74 -1.54 39.06 -21.20
CA ALA A 74 -1.38 40.47 -21.54
C ALA A 74 -1.85 40.79 -22.98
N CYS A 75 -1.65 39.88 -23.94
CA CYS A 75 -2.04 40.04 -25.33
C CYS A 75 -3.54 39.95 -25.57
N LEU A 76 -4.31 39.37 -24.63
CA LEU A 76 -5.77 39.27 -24.72
C LEU A 76 -6.50 40.27 -23.82
N THR A 77 -5.77 40.97 -22.95
CA THR A 77 -6.37 41.90 -21.99
C THR A 77 -6.50 43.29 -22.60
N ASN A 78 -7.72 43.73 -22.85
CA ASN A 78 -8.00 45.07 -23.38
C ASN A 78 -7.79 46.14 -22.30
N LEU A 79 -6.98 47.15 -22.59
CA LEU A 79 -6.68 48.23 -21.64
C LEU A 79 -7.91 49.08 -21.27
N ASN A 80 -8.95 49.08 -22.10
CA ASN A 80 -10.19 49.81 -21.82
C ASN A 80 -11.06 49.14 -20.75
N GLU A 81 -10.86 47.85 -20.51
CA GLU A 81 -11.57 47.08 -19.48
C GLU A 81 -10.87 47.16 -18.12
N LEU A 82 -9.66 47.70 -18.07
CA LEU A 82 -8.88 47.84 -16.85
C LEU A 82 -9.08 49.20 -16.18
N PRO A 83 -9.04 49.26 -14.84
CA PRO A 83 -9.05 50.53 -14.09
C PRO A 83 -7.83 51.40 -14.43
N HIS A 84 -7.91 52.68 -14.05
CA HIS A 84 -6.82 53.65 -14.28
C HIS A 84 -5.47 53.20 -13.70
N LYS A 85 -5.51 52.55 -12.53
CA LYS A 85 -4.35 51.96 -11.85
C LYS A 85 -4.31 50.46 -12.14
N ILE A 86 -3.22 49.98 -12.74
CA ILE A 86 -3.01 48.59 -13.16
C ILE A 86 -1.87 47.99 -12.34
N VAL A 87 -2.14 46.90 -11.62
CA VAL A 87 -1.18 46.18 -10.79
C VAL A 87 -0.80 44.88 -11.50
N LEU A 88 0.48 44.71 -11.80
CA LEU A 88 1.03 43.57 -12.51
C LEU A 88 1.95 42.76 -11.60
N ARG A 89 1.68 41.46 -11.49
CA ARG A 89 2.46 40.51 -10.70
C ARG A 89 2.75 39.24 -11.49
N PRO A 90 3.82 38.51 -11.14
CA PRO A 90 4.04 37.15 -11.65
C PRO A 90 2.85 36.24 -11.31
N LEU A 91 2.72 35.12 -12.03
CA LEU A 91 1.71 34.12 -11.72
C LEU A 91 1.92 33.55 -10.30
N PRO A 92 0.87 33.44 -9.48
CA PRO A 92 1.03 33.03 -8.10
C PRO A 92 1.41 31.55 -7.96
N GLY A 93 2.22 31.25 -6.94
CA GLY A 93 2.65 29.88 -6.61
C GLY A 93 3.75 29.32 -7.50
N LEU A 94 4.33 30.12 -8.41
CA LEU A 94 5.52 29.76 -9.16
C LEU A 94 6.73 30.56 -8.68
N PRO A 95 7.94 29.97 -8.67
CA PRO A 95 9.17 30.72 -8.44
C PRO A 95 9.33 31.84 -9.48
N VAL A 96 9.75 33.02 -9.05
CA VAL A 96 10.02 34.15 -9.94
C VAL A 96 11.47 34.07 -10.41
N VAL A 97 11.68 34.07 -11.73
CA VAL A 97 13.01 34.12 -12.34
C VAL A 97 13.50 35.56 -12.39
N ARG A 98 12.68 36.48 -12.92
CA ARG A 98 12.98 37.92 -13.01
C ARG A 98 11.71 38.71 -13.30
N ASP A 99 11.45 39.77 -12.54
CA ASP A 99 10.26 40.63 -12.67
C ASP A 99 8.94 39.81 -12.84
N LEU A 100 8.34 39.80 -14.03
CA LEU A 100 7.09 39.09 -14.33
C LEU A 100 7.31 37.68 -14.90
N ILE A 101 8.55 37.24 -15.06
CA ILE A 101 8.92 35.92 -15.59
C ILE A 101 8.93 34.90 -14.46
N CYS A 102 8.11 33.85 -14.59
CA CYS A 102 8.09 32.73 -13.64
C CYS A 102 8.80 31.48 -14.19
N ASP A 103 9.23 30.61 -13.28
CA ASP A 103 9.70 29.26 -13.59
C ASP A 103 8.51 28.30 -13.71
N PHE A 104 8.39 27.66 -14.87
CA PHE A 104 7.30 26.75 -15.19
C PHE A 104 7.71 25.29 -15.07
N THR A 105 8.93 24.99 -14.61
CA THR A 105 9.46 23.61 -14.50
C THR A 105 8.50 22.71 -13.74
N GLN A 106 8.01 23.14 -12.57
CA GLN A 106 7.08 22.32 -11.79
C GLN A 106 5.73 22.10 -12.48
N PHE A 107 5.24 23.12 -13.19
CA PHE A 107 4.02 23.02 -13.99
C PHE A 107 4.18 22.01 -15.13
N PHE A 108 5.30 22.04 -15.85
CA PHE A 108 5.57 21.09 -16.94
C PHE A 108 5.88 19.69 -16.43
N ASN A 109 6.50 19.53 -15.25
CA ASN A 109 6.66 18.22 -14.63
C ASN A 109 5.30 17.53 -14.40
N GLN A 110 4.30 18.27 -13.91
CA GLN A 110 2.95 17.74 -13.75
C GLN A 110 2.29 17.43 -15.10
N TYR A 111 2.47 18.29 -16.10
CA TYR A 111 1.98 18.01 -17.45
C TYR A 111 2.65 16.78 -18.08
N HIS A 112 3.94 16.55 -17.88
CA HIS A 112 4.63 15.35 -18.38
C HIS A 112 4.19 14.10 -17.60
N SER A 113 3.87 14.22 -16.31
CA SER A 113 3.45 13.11 -15.46
C SER A 113 2.16 12.40 -15.91
N ILE A 114 1.36 13.04 -16.77
CA ILE A 114 0.13 12.46 -17.33
C ILE A 114 0.35 11.71 -18.64
N LYS A 115 1.60 11.62 -19.13
CA LYS A 115 1.97 11.06 -20.44
C LYS A 115 1.16 11.72 -21.57
N PRO A 116 1.44 12.99 -21.91
CA PRO A 116 0.60 13.81 -22.80
C PRO A 116 0.78 13.48 -24.29
N TYR A 117 0.76 12.20 -24.63
CA TYR A 117 0.88 11.65 -25.97
C TYR A 117 -0.05 10.44 -26.09
N LEU A 118 -0.47 10.08 -27.29
CA LEU A 118 -1.34 8.92 -27.53
C LEU A 118 -0.60 7.62 -27.22
N ILE A 119 -1.21 6.72 -26.44
CA ILE A 119 -0.68 5.37 -26.17
C ILE A 119 -1.59 4.36 -26.87
N ASN A 120 -1.03 3.64 -27.84
CA ASN A 120 -1.72 2.63 -28.61
C ASN A 120 -0.68 1.61 -29.09
N ASP A 121 -0.84 0.35 -28.72
CA ASP A 121 0.15 -0.71 -28.97
C ASP A 121 -0.04 -1.39 -30.32
N THR A 122 -1.11 -1.04 -31.05
CA THR A 122 -1.28 -1.52 -32.42
C THR A 122 -0.25 -0.85 -33.34
N PRO A 123 0.31 -1.58 -34.32
CA PRO A 123 1.18 -0.97 -35.32
C PRO A 123 0.52 0.25 -36.00
N PRO A 124 1.26 1.33 -36.26
CA PRO A 124 0.72 2.50 -36.95
C PRO A 124 0.26 2.10 -38.37
N PRO A 125 -0.97 2.46 -38.79
CA PRO A 125 -1.44 2.20 -40.13
C PRO A 125 -0.70 3.06 -41.16
N GLU A 126 -0.80 2.72 -42.45
CA GLU A 126 -0.24 3.54 -43.54
C GLU A 126 -0.87 4.95 -43.63
N LYS A 127 -2.05 5.12 -43.03
CA LYS A 127 -2.79 6.38 -42.91
C LYS A 127 -3.04 6.72 -41.44
N GLU A 128 -3.75 7.81 -41.18
CA GLU A 128 -4.17 8.20 -39.84
C GLU A 128 -5.09 7.18 -39.17
N ARG A 129 -5.04 7.11 -37.83
CA ARG A 129 -6.06 6.41 -37.04
C ARG A 129 -7.36 7.19 -37.13
N LEU A 130 -8.38 6.57 -37.71
CA LEU A 130 -9.69 7.17 -37.87
C LEU A 130 -10.41 7.29 -36.51
N GLN A 131 -11.19 8.34 -36.38
CA GLN A 131 -12.06 8.64 -35.23
C GLN A 131 -13.38 9.14 -35.80
N SER A 132 -14.51 8.70 -35.24
CA SER A 132 -15.82 9.18 -35.69
C SER A 132 -16.02 10.65 -35.35
N PRO A 133 -16.86 11.40 -36.10
CA PRO A 133 -17.17 12.79 -35.76
C PRO A 133 -17.65 12.95 -34.32
N GLN A 134 -18.51 12.05 -33.83
CA GLN A 134 -19.02 12.08 -32.46
C GLN A 134 -17.91 11.94 -31.41
N GLU A 135 -16.98 10.98 -31.59
CA GLU A 135 -15.84 10.80 -30.68
C GLU A 135 -14.89 12.00 -30.74
N ARG A 136 -14.72 12.60 -31.92
CA ARG A 136 -13.89 13.80 -32.07
C ARG A 136 -14.51 15.00 -31.36
N ASP A 137 -15.83 15.16 -31.41
CA ASP A 137 -16.55 16.23 -30.73
C ASP A 137 -16.37 16.15 -29.19
N GLU A 138 -16.15 14.96 -28.63
CA GLU A 138 -15.86 14.80 -27.18
C GLU A 138 -14.54 15.46 -26.75
N LEU A 139 -13.62 15.68 -27.70
CA LEU A 139 -12.32 16.31 -27.43
C LEU A 139 -12.39 17.84 -27.45
N ASP A 140 -13.47 18.43 -27.94
CA ASP A 140 -13.64 19.89 -27.98
C ASP A 140 -13.69 20.49 -26.57
N GLY A 141 -12.92 21.56 -26.39
CA GLY A 141 -12.66 22.17 -25.10
C GLY A 141 -11.57 21.48 -24.26
N LEU A 142 -10.92 20.43 -24.77
CA LEU A 142 -9.79 19.74 -24.11
C LEU A 142 -8.45 20.04 -24.79
N TYR A 143 -8.35 19.94 -26.12
CA TYR A 143 -7.07 20.11 -26.83
C TYR A 143 -6.66 21.57 -27.03
N GLU A 144 -7.58 22.52 -26.87
CA GLU A 144 -7.37 23.97 -27.03
C GLU A 144 -6.61 24.59 -25.86
N CYS A 145 -6.21 23.79 -24.87
CA CYS A 145 -5.37 24.25 -23.77
C CYS A 145 -4.00 24.68 -24.29
N ILE A 146 -3.70 25.96 -24.16
CA ILE A 146 -2.44 26.58 -24.57
C ILE A 146 -1.32 26.51 -23.52
N LEU A 147 -1.51 25.71 -22.46
CA LEU A 147 -0.53 25.51 -21.37
C LEU A 147 0.02 26.80 -20.72
N CYS A 148 -0.78 27.87 -20.67
CA CYS A 148 -0.40 29.17 -20.09
C CYS A 148 -0.29 29.20 -18.55
N ALA A 149 -0.51 28.06 -17.88
CA ALA A 149 -0.53 27.89 -16.42
C ALA A 149 -1.53 28.76 -15.62
N SER A 150 -2.30 29.66 -16.24
CA SER A 150 -3.22 30.59 -15.55
C SER A 150 -4.21 29.86 -14.63
N CYS A 151 -4.80 28.77 -15.11
CA CYS A 151 -5.76 27.98 -14.33
C CYS A 151 -5.12 27.21 -13.18
N SER A 152 -3.93 26.63 -13.37
CA SER A 152 -3.21 25.90 -12.33
C SER A 152 -2.69 26.84 -11.24
N THR A 153 -2.13 27.99 -11.65
CA THR A 153 -1.61 29.02 -10.73
C THR A 153 -2.70 29.88 -10.11
N SER A 154 -3.98 29.70 -10.45
CA SER A 154 -5.11 30.28 -9.70
C SER A 154 -5.73 29.28 -8.71
N CYS A 155 -5.25 28.03 -8.72
CA CYS A 155 -5.76 26.95 -7.89
C CYS A 155 -4.98 26.86 -6.58
N PRO A 156 -5.62 27.10 -5.41
CA PRO A 156 -4.94 26.99 -4.12
C PRO A 156 -4.37 25.59 -3.88
N SER A 157 -5.06 24.53 -4.31
CA SER A 157 -4.56 23.15 -4.18
C SER A 157 -3.20 22.95 -4.86
N PHE A 158 -2.97 23.63 -5.98
CA PHE A 158 -1.70 23.58 -6.69
C PHE A 158 -0.61 24.36 -5.96
N TRP A 159 -0.92 25.52 -5.38
CA TRP A 159 0.06 26.27 -4.57
C TRP A 159 0.56 25.49 -3.37
N TRP A 160 -0.35 24.79 -2.69
CA TRP A 160 -0.01 24.03 -1.47
C TRP A 160 0.67 22.69 -1.76
N ASN A 161 0.50 22.11 -2.95
CA ASN A 161 1.02 20.79 -3.31
C ASN A 161 1.52 20.75 -4.76
N PRO A 162 2.43 21.64 -5.19
CA PRO A 162 2.80 21.76 -6.60
C PRO A 162 3.58 20.54 -7.11
N ASP A 163 4.24 19.81 -6.21
CA ASP A 163 4.99 18.56 -6.42
C ASP A 163 4.10 17.32 -6.57
N LYS A 164 2.89 17.33 -5.99
CA LYS A 164 1.97 16.18 -5.99
C LYS A 164 0.71 16.39 -6.83
N PHE A 165 0.11 17.57 -6.75
CA PHE A 165 -1.14 17.86 -7.44
C PHE A 165 -0.90 18.19 -8.91
N VAL A 166 -1.49 17.39 -9.79
CA VAL A 166 -1.36 17.53 -11.26
C VAL A 166 -1.83 18.90 -11.76
N GLY A 167 -2.83 19.47 -11.08
CA GLY A 167 -3.35 20.79 -11.39
C GLY A 167 -4.40 20.80 -12.52
N PRO A 168 -5.24 21.84 -12.58
CA PRO A 168 -6.30 22.00 -13.58
C PRO A 168 -5.89 21.80 -15.04
N ALA A 169 -4.77 22.39 -15.49
CA ALA A 169 -4.32 22.24 -16.88
C ALA A 169 -3.90 20.79 -17.19
N GLY A 170 -3.13 20.18 -16.28
CA GLY A 170 -2.67 18.81 -16.44
C GLY A 170 -3.83 17.81 -16.42
N LEU A 171 -4.81 18.00 -15.54
CA LEU A 171 -5.99 17.13 -15.46
C LEU A 171 -6.95 17.32 -16.65
N LEU A 172 -7.09 18.54 -17.19
CA LEU A 172 -7.83 18.77 -18.43
C LEU A 172 -7.16 18.03 -19.60
N GLN A 173 -5.83 18.11 -19.71
CA GLN A 173 -5.06 17.36 -20.70
C GLN A 173 -5.09 15.85 -20.45
N ALA A 174 -5.17 15.39 -19.21
CA ALA A 174 -5.29 13.97 -18.92
C ALA A 174 -6.62 13.43 -19.43
N TYR A 175 -7.72 14.17 -19.20
CA TYR A 175 -9.03 13.79 -19.71
C TYR A 175 -9.08 13.74 -21.23
N ARG A 176 -8.37 14.66 -21.93
CA ARG A 176 -8.22 14.63 -23.38
C ARG A 176 -7.82 13.25 -23.89
N PHE A 177 -6.79 12.64 -23.31
CA PHE A 177 -6.31 11.33 -23.75
C PHE A 177 -7.19 10.19 -23.24
N ILE A 178 -7.81 10.32 -22.06
CA ILE A 178 -8.77 9.34 -21.54
C ILE A 178 -10.03 9.26 -22.40
N ALA A 179 -10.47 10.38 -22.98
CA ALA A 179 -11.64 10.46 -23.85
C ALA A 179 -11.31 10.20 -25.33
N ASP A 180 -10.04 10.13 -25.71
CA ASP A 180 -9.66 9.91 -27.11
C ASP A 180 -9.80 8.43 -27.46
N SER A 181 -10.77 8.09 -28.33
CA SER A 181 -11.05 6.71 -28.75
C SER A 181 -9.87 5.98 -29.40
N ARG A 182 -8.81 6.71 -29.80
CA ARG A 182 -7.60 6.14 -30.37
C ARG A 182 -6.58 5.72 -29.30
N ASP A 183 -6.76 6.12 -28.04
CA ASP A 183 -5.89 5.80 -26.92
C ASP A 183 -6.35 4.51 -26.21
N GLU A 184 -5.47 3.52 -26.13
CA GLU A 184 -5.76 2.21 -25.55
C GLU A 184 -5.39 2.13 -24.05
N ALA A 185 -4.73 3.16 -23.51
CA ALA A 185 -4.20 3.15 -22.14
C ALA A 185 -5.14 3.80 -21.11
N THR A 186 -6.44 3.84 -21.38
CA THR A 186 -7.44 4.44 -20.46
C THR A 186 -7.30 3.91 -19.01
N GLY A 187 -7.10 2.59 -18.85
CA GLY A 187 -6.90 1.98 -17.53
C GLY A 187 -5.66 2.50 -16.81
N GLU A 188 -4.51 2.45 -17.46
CA GLU A 188 -3.22 2.92 -16.91
C GLU A 188 -3.25 4.41 -16.56
N ARG A 189 -3.87 5.23 -17.42
CA ARG A 189 -4.03 6.67 -17.20
C ARG A 189 -4.85 6.97 -15.96
N LEU A 190 -5.95 6.25 -15.77
CA LEU A 190 -6.77 6.37 -14.57
C LEU A 190 -6.00 5.89 -13.33
N ASP A 191 -5.23 4.80 -13.40
CA ASP A 191 -4.43 4.32 -12.25
C ASP A 191 -3.36 5.33 -11.83
N ASN A 192 -2.67 5.98 -12.79
CA ASN A 192 -1.71 7.05 -12.50
C ASN A 192 -2.35 8.28 -11.81
N LEU A 193 -3.65 8.48 -11.97
CA LEU A 193 -4.40 9.58 -11.36
C LEU A 193 -5.09 9.18 -10.03
N GLU A 194 -5.14 7.89 -9.69
CA GLU A 194 -5.86 7.33 -8.53
C GLU A 194 -5.08 7.58 -7.22
N ASP A 195 -4.93 8.84 -6.85
CA ASP A 195 -4.22 9.26 -5.64
C ASP A 195 -4.90 10.48 -4.97
N PRO A 196 -5.00 10.51 -3.62
CA PRO A 196 -5.64 11.61 -2.87
C PRO A 196 -5.04 13.00 -3.13
N TYR A 197 -3.75 13.06 -3.43
CA TYR A 197 -3.00 14.28 -3.70
C TYR A 197 -2.93 14.62 -5.20
N ARG A 198 -3.28 13.69 -6.11
CA ARG A 198 -3.28 13.91 -7.57
C ARG A 198 -4.63 14.34 -8.15
N LEU A 199 -5.62 13.45 -8.29
CA LEU A 199 -6.93 13.81 -8.84
C LEU A 199 -7.85 14.40 -7.77
N PHE A 200 -7.88 13.78 -6.59
CA PHE A 200 -8.89 14.05 -5.56
C PHE A 200 -8.63 15.33 -4.76
N ARG A 201 -7.47 15.96 -4.93
CA ARG A 201 -7.15 17.27 -4.33
C ARG A 201 -7.90 18.45 -4.97
N CYS A 202 -8.59 18.21 -6.09
CA CYS A 202 -9.51 19.19 -6.65
C CYS A 202 -10.81 19.25 -5.84
N HIS A 203 -11.04 20.37 -5.15
CA HIS A 203 -12.25 20.65 -4.36
C HIS A 203 -13.33 21.43 -5.12
N THR A 204 -13.23 21.50 -6.46
CA THR A 204 -14.26 22.15 -7.29
C THR A 204 -14.49 23.62 -6.91
N ILE A 205 -13.42 24.35 -6.54
CA ILE A 205 -13.48 25.79 -6.20
C ILE A 205 -13.74 26.65 -7.45
N MET A 206 -13.50 26.09 -8.64
CA MET A 206 -13.77 26.68 -9.97
C MET A 206 -12.97 27.94 -10.36
N ASN A 207 -12.04 28.42 -9.53
CA ASN A 207 -11.09 29.48 -9.92
C ASN A 207 -10.44 29.23 -11.28
N CYS A 208 -10.10 27.97 -11.56
CA CYS A 208 -9.46 27.54 -12.80
C CYS A 208 -10.30 27.80 -14.06
N VAL A 209 -11.63 27.80 -13.94
CA VAL A 209 -12.57 28.08 -15.04
C VAL A 209 -12.63 29.59 -15.26
N ASP A 210 -12.76 30.37 -14.19
CA ASP A 210 -12.90 31.83 -14.25
C ASP A 210 -11.66 32.54 -14.86
N VAL A 211 -10.47 31.99 -14.65
CA VAL A 211 -9.22 32.58 -15.16
C VAL A 211 -8.74 31.97 -16.48
N CYS A 212 -9.46 31.01 -17.08
CA CYS A 212 -9.00 30.39 -18.32
C CYS A 212 -9.15 31.36 -19.50
N PRO A 213 -8.06 31.84 -20.14
CA PRO A 213 -8.16 32.80 -21.25
C PRO A 213 -8.80 32.21 -22.51
N LYS A 214 -8.91 30.87 -22.58
CA LYS A 214 -9.55 30.13 -23.68
C LYS A 214 -10.99 29.72 -23.34
N GLY A 215 -11.52 30.11 -22.18
CA GLY A 215 -12.88 29.74 -21.75
C GLY A 215 -13.07 28.24 -21.49
N LEU A 216 -11.99 27.49 -21.27
CA LEU A 216 -12.07 26.05 -21.03
C LEU A 216 -12.59 25.75 -19.63
N ASN A 217 -13.15 24.55 -19.45
CA ASN A 217 -13.69 24.12 -18.17
C ASN A 217 -12.91 22.92 -17.60
N PRO A 218 -11.73 23.16 -16.98
CA PRO A 218 -10.98 22.10 -16.28
C PRO A 218 -11.81 21.37 -15.23
N THR A 219 -12.70 22.07 -14.52
CA THR A 219 -13.56 21.45 -13.50
C THR A 219 -14.46 20.39 -14.09
N LYS A 220 -15.06 20.64 -15.26
CA LYS A 220 -15.89 19.66 -15.99
C LYS A 220 -15.08 18.43 -16.40
N ALA A 221 -13.89 18.64 -16.96
CA ALA A 221 -12.99 17.54 -17.34
C ALA A 221 -12.55 16.70 -16.11
N ILE A 222 -12.17 17.36 -15.01
CA ILE A 222 -11.85 16.68 -13.74
C ILE A 222 -13.07 15.92 -13.22
N GLY A 223 -14.27 16.50 -13.31
CA GLY A 223 -15.53 15.84 -12.98
C GLY A 223 -15.73 14.57 -13.81
N LYS A 224 -15.45 14.61 -15.12
CA LYS A 224 -15.52 13.44 -16.00
C LYS A 224 -14.49 12.37 -15.66
N ILE A 225 -13.25 12.72 -15.33
CA ILE A 225 -12.26 11.75 -14.84
C ILE A 225 -12.77 11.12 -13.53
N LYS A 226 -13.29 11.92 -12.60
CA LYS A 226 -13.87 11.40 -11.35
C LYS A 226 -15.09 10.50 -11.62
N GLU A 227 -15.98 10.87 -12.55
CA GLU A 227 -17.09 10.02 -13.01
C GLU A 227 -16.57 8.71 -13.61
N LEU A 228 -15.53 8.75 -14.45
CA LEU A 228 -14.91 7.54 -15.01
C LEU A 228 -14.22 6.71 -13.94
N MET A 229 -13.59 7.31 -12.93
CA MET A 229 -13.06 6.58 -11.78
C MET A 229 -14.17 5.92 -10.97
N VAL A 230 -15.30 6.60 -10.80
CA VAL A 230 -16.51 6.08 -10.13
C VAL A 230 -17.19 4.99 -10.98
N ARG A 231 -17.23 5.13 -12.31
CA ARG A 231 -17.79 4.14 -13.26
C ARG A 231 -16.88 2.93 -13.49
N ARG A 232 -15.55 3.12 -13.50
CA ARG A 232 -14.55 2.03 -13.43
C ARG A 232 -14.69 1.26 -12.13
N ALA A 233 -15.21 1.92 -11.12
CA ALA A 233 -15.60 1.32 -9.88
C ALA A 233 -16.93 0.50 -9.96
N SER A 234 -17.67 0.52 -11.06
CA SER A 234 -18.85 -0.35 -11.25
C SER A 234 -18.50 -1.79 -11.62
N ASP A 235 -17.20 -2.12 -11.69
CA ASP A 235 -16.62 -3.42 -12.01
C ASP A 235 -16.73 -4.40 -10.81
N PRO A 236 -17.06 -5.70 -11.01
CA PRO A 236 -16.83 -6.79 -10.04
C PRO A 236 -15.52 -6.65 -9.25
N THR A 237 -14.49 -6.08 -9.87
CA THR A 237 -13.18 -5.78 -9.27
C THR A 237 -13.20 -4.68 -8.20
N ARG A 238 -14.13 -3.69 -8.19
CA ARG A 238 -14.27 -2.70 -7.08
C ARG A 238 -14.91 -3.33 -5.85
N ARG A 239 -15.87 -4.24 -6.02
CA ARG A 239 -16.47 -5.00 -4.91
C ARG A 239 -15.43 -5.90 -4.25
N ALA A 240 -14.60 -6.57 -5.07
CA ALA A 240 -13.41 -7.28 -4.59
C ALA A 240 -12.40 -6.35 -3.89
N ARG A 241 -12.10 -5.16 -4.45
CA ARG A 241 -11.20 -4.16 -3.83
C ARG A 241 -11.77 -3.52 -2.55
N LEU A 242 -13.08 -3.32 -2.45
CA LEU A 242 -13.76 -2.84 -1.24
C LEU A 242 -13.75 -3.90 -0.15
N ARG A 243 -14.07 -5.15 -0.50
CA ARG A 243 -13.89 -6.32 0.38
C ARG A 243 -12.44 -6.43 0.83
N TRP A 244 -11.49 -6.18 -0.05
CA TRP A 244 -10.06 -6.18 0.27
C TRP A 244 -9.67 -5.06 1.25
N ARG A 245 -10.04 -3.80 0.97
CA ARG A 245 -9.78 -2.64 1.84
C ARG A 245 -10.50 -2.71 3.18
N ALA A 246 -11.59 -3.46 3.22
CA ALA A 246 -12.35 -3.72 4.42
C ALA A 246 -11.77 -4.86 5.26
N ARG A 247 -10.65 -5.47 4.85
CA ARG A 247 -9.91 -6.38 5.72
C ARG A 247 -9.23 -5.62 6.85
N ARG A 248 -9.55 -6.00 8.09
CA ARG A 248 -9.11 -5.27 9.29
C ARG A 248 -8.16 -6.09 10.15
N GLY A 249 -7.36 -5.41 10.98
CA GLY A 249 -6.46 -6.06 11.94
C GLY A 249 -7.19 -6.60 13.16
N LEU A 250 -8.30 -5.96 13.55
CA LEU A 250 -9.26 -6.49 14.52
C LEU A 250 -10.27 -7.42 13.85
N LEU A 251 -10.31 -8.65 14.36
CA LEU A 251 -11.23 -9.72 13.97
C LEU A 251 -12.68 -9.27 13.90
N GLU A 252 -13.12 -8.51 14.90
CA GLU A 252 -14.50 -8.05 15.03
C GLU A 252 -14.89 -7.14 13.87
N ASN A 253 -14.04 -6.19 13.50
CA ASN A 253 -14.29 -5.31 12.37
C ASN A 253 -14.35 -6.12 11.06
N ASP A 254 -13.46 -7.08 10.90
CA ASP A 254 -13.36 -7.91 9.69
C ASP A 254 -14.65 -8.74 9.48
N LEU A 255 -15.13 -9.40 10.54
CA LEU A 255 -16.39 -10.16 10.53
C LEU A 255 -17.61 -9.27 10.27
N ILE A 256 -17.59 -8.03 10.77
CA ILE A 256 -18.66 -7.04 10.54
C ILE A 256 -18.69 -6.65 9.07
N PHE A 257 -17.53 -6.39 8.46
CA PHE A 257 -17.45 -6.06 7.03
C PHE A 257 -17.81 -7.25 6.15
N GLU A 258 -17.34 -8.45 6.47
CA GLU A 258 -17.68 -9.65 5.71
C GLU A 258 -19.20 -9.86 5.65
N ARG A 259 -19.90 -9.72 6.78
CA ARG A 259 -21.36 -9.79 6.84
C ARG A 259 -22.05 -8.62 6.17
N PHE A 260 -21.49 -7.43 6.32
CA PHE A 260 -22.00 -6.26 5.64
C PHE A 260 -22.00 -6.47 4.14
N PHE A 261 -20.90 -6.98 3.56
CA PHE A 261 -20.86 -7.29 2.14
C PHE A 261 -21.77 -8.47 1.81
N SER A 262 -21.81 -9.54 2.61
CA SER A 262 -22.70 -10.67 2.32
C SER A 262 -24.18 -10.28 2.28
N ARG A 263 -24.59 -9.25 3.04
CA ARG A 263 -26.00 -8.85 3.17
C ARG A 263 -26.37 -7.64 2.31
N TYR A 264 -25.48 -6.67 2.17
CA TYR A 264 -25.81 -5.34 1.62
C TYR A 264 -24.99 -4.96 0.38
N GLU A 265 -24.05 -5.79 -0.08
CA GLU A 265 -23.16 -5.45 -1.21
C GLU A 265 -23.90 -5.12 -2.51
N HIS A 266 -25.04 -5.77 -2.75
CA HIS A 266 -25.86 -5.49 -3.93
C HIS A 266 -26.69 -4.21 -3.81
N ASP A 267 -26.88 -3.70 -2.60
CA ASP A 267 -27.69 -2.51 -2.29
C ASP A 267 -26.86 -1.22 -2.22
N LEU A 268 -25.52 -1.32 -2.31
CA LEU A 268 -24.62 -0.17 -2.24
C LEU A 268 -24.71 0.70 -3.50
N ASN A 269 -25.03 1.98 -3.32
CA ASN A 269 -24.85 3.01 -4.34
C ASN A 269 -23.50 3.76 -4.16
N ASP A 270 -23.17 4.66 -5.09
CA ASP A 270 -21.88 5.37 -5.06
C ASP A 270 -21.68 6.25 -3.81
N ALA A 271 -22.75 6.80 -3.23
CA ALA A 271 -22.68 7.58 -2.00
C ALA A 271 -22.38 6.67 -0.79
N ASP A 272 -22.97 5.47 -0.74
CA ASP A 272 -22.67 4.45 0.27
C ASP A 272 -21.22 3.98 0.18
N VAL A 273 -20.71 3.79 -1.04
CA VAL A 273 -19.30 3.42 -1.23
C VAL A 273 -18.35 4.55 -0.80
N GLY A 274 -18.71 5.80 -1.09
CA GLY A 274 -17.96 6.97 -0.61
C GLY A 274 -17.96 7.08 0.92
N ALA A 275 -19.08 6.79 1.57
CA ALA A 275 -19.20 6.74 3.03
C ALA A 275 -18.42 5.58 3.65
N LEU A 276 -18.51 4.39 3.05
CA LEU A 276 -17.76 3.20 3.44
C LEU A 276 -16.25 3.43 3.33
N THR A 277 -15.79 4.08 2.26
CA THR A 277 -14.37 4.43 2.07
C THR A 277 -13.87 5.35 3.19
N GLN A 278 -14.67 6.32 3.62
CA GLN A 278 -14.31 7.22 4.73
C GLN A 278 -14.23 6.49 6.07
N LEU A 279 -15.15 5.54 6.32
CA LEU A 279 -15.10 4.69 7.52
C LEU A 279 -13.87 3.77 7.52
N LEU A 280 -13.46 3.27 6.35
CA LEU A 280 -12.28 2.41 6.20
C LEU A 280 -10.96 3.15 6.41
N GLU A 281 -10.93 4.48 6.38
CA GLU A 281 -9.74 5.28 6.70
C GLU A 281 -9.50 5.42 8.21
N LEU A 282 -10.48 5.09 9.05
CA LEU A 282 -10.32 5.08 10.50
C LEU A 282 -9.38 3.96 10.93
N SER A 283 -8.74 4.12 12.09
CA SER A 283 -8.08 3.00 12.76
C SER A 283 -9.11 1.98 13.24
N ASP A 284 -8.66 0.75 13.53
CA ASP A 284 -9.54 -0.32 13.99
C ASP A 284 -10.28 -0.01 15.29
N ASN A 285 -9.62 0.69 16.22
CA ASN A 285 -10.22 1.08 17.48
C ASN A 285 -11.25 2.19 17.30
N GLU A 286 -10.95 3.21 16.50
CA GLU A 286 -11.90 4.30 16.21
C GLU A 286 -13.15 3.79 15.49
N LEU A 287 -12.97 2.88 14.53
CA LEU A 287 -14.09 2.24 13.86
C LEU A 287 -14.92 1.39 14.85
N MET A 288 -14.27 0.61 15.72
CA MET A 288 -14.97 -0.17 16.74
C MET A 288 -15.75 0.70 17.72
N ASP A 289 -15.23 1.85 18.13
CA ASP A 289 -15.93 2.77 19.03
C ASP A 289 -17.18 3.38 18.36
N LEU A 290 -17.11 3.70 17.05
CA LEU A 290 -18.29 4.11 16.28
C LEU A 290 -19.29 2.96 16.12
N LEU A 291 -18.83 1.74 15.84
CA LEU A 291 -19.70 0.57 15.67
C LEU A 291 -20.41 0.20 16.99
N LEU A 292 -19.72 0.28 18.12
CA LEU A 292 -20.27 0.05 19.45
C LEU A 292 -21.06 1.24 20.01
N SER A 293 -21.19 2.33 19.26
CA SER A 293 -21.84 3.58 19.70
C SER A 293 -21.24 4.16 20.99
N ARG A 294 -19.94 3.98 21.19
CA ARG A 294 -19.15 4.61 22.26
C ARG A 294 -18.75 6.04 21.90
N SER A 295 -18.75 6.36 20.62
CA SER A 295 -18.52 7.68 20.05
C SER A 295 -19.50 7.95 18.90
N GLU A 296 -19.79 9.23 18.65
CA GLU A 296 -20.61 9.65 17.51
C GLU A 296 -19.73 10.13 16.33
N PRO A 297 -20.19 10.00 15.08
CA PRO A 297 -19.47 10.51 13.91
C PRO A 297 -19.29 12.02 13.98
N GLN A 298 -18.05 12.50 13.80
CA GLN A 298 -17.74 13.94 13.86
C GLN A 298 -17.12 14.44 12.55
N GLY A 299 -17.29 15.73 12.28
CA GLY A 299 -16.68 16.41 11.13
C GLY A 299 -17.08 15.79 9.80
N ARG A 300 -16.09 15.32 9.03
CA ARG A 300 -16.29 14.70 7.71
C ARG A 300 -17.15 13.43 7.73
N LEU A 301 -17.27 12.78 8.88
CA LEU A 301 -18.09 11.56 9.06
C LEU A 301 -19.54 11.87 9.44
N SER A 302 -19.90 13.13 9.69
CA SER A 302 -21.26 13.55 10.05
C SER A 302 -22.14 13.74 8.81
N THR A 303 -22.25 12.71 7.96
CA THR A 303 -23.10 12.75 6.76
C THR A 303 -24.23 11.72 6.83
N PRO A 304 -25.37 11.97 6.16
CA PRO A 304 -26.48 10.99 6.12
C PRO A 304 -26.06 9.63 5.52
N ASP A 305 -25.15 9.63 4.54
CA ASP A 305 -24.65 8.41 3.92
C ASP A 305 -23.75 7.61 4.88
N VAL A 306 -22.88 8.28 5.66
CA VAL A 306 -22.09 7.62 6.71
C VAL A 306 -22.97 7.08 7.81
N ALA A 307 -24.01 7.81 8.23
CA ALA A 307 -24.98 7.30 9.20
C ALA A 307 -25.74 6.07 8.69
N ARG A 308 -26.11 6.04 7.40
CA ARG A 308 -26.77 4.88 6.76
C ARG A 308 -25.84 3.66 6.70
N VAL A 309 -24.61 3.83 6.22
CA VAL A 309 -23.61 2.74 6.15
C VAL A 309 -23.20 2.25 7.54
N LEU A 310 -23.02 3.15 8.51
CA LEU A 310 -22.82 2.75 9.92
C LEU A 310 -24.02 1.97 10.46
N GLY A 311 -25.25 2.35 10.10
CA GLY A 311 -26.46 1.60 10.42
C GLY A 311 -26.42 0.17 9.87
N TRP A 312 -26.03 -0.02 8.61
CA TRP A 312 -25.83 -1.34 8.01
C TRP A 312 -24.69 -2.12 8.64
N LEU A 313 -23.55 -1.50 8.93
CA LEU A 313 -22.43 -2.15 9.61
C LEU A 313 -22.82 -2.56 11.03
N ARG A 314 -23.54 -1.71 11.77
CA ARG A 314 -24.12 -2.05 13.08
C ARG A 314 -25.15 -3.18 12.99
N THR A 315 -25.90 -3.24 11.89
CA THR A 315 -26.82 -4.35 11.62
C THR A 315 -26.06 -5.61 11.18
N ALA A 316 -24.87 -5.49 10.59
CA ALA A 316 -23.96 -6.60 10.34
C ALA A 316 -23.26 -7.09 11.62
N MET A 317 -23.19 -6.26 12.68
CA MET A 317 -22.87 -6.73 14.02
C MET A 317 -23.96 -7.61 14.61
N THR A 318 -25.19 -7.54 14.08
CA THR A 318 -26.26 -8.42 14.51
C THR A 318 -25.83 -9.86 14.23
N PRO A 319 -25.93 -10.74 15.23
CA PRO A 319 -25.55 -12.12 15.07
C PRO A 319 -26.27 -12.82 13.91
N SER A 320 -25.66 -13.89 13.41
CA SER A 320 -26.21 -14.74 12.36
C SER A 320 -27.68 -15.07 12.61
N ASP A 321 -28.48 -15.07 11.55
CA ASP A 321 -29.88 -15.50 11.61
C ASP A 321 -29.97 -17.00 11.94
N VAL A 322 -28.89 -17.76 11.73
CA VAL A 322 -28.72 -19.15 12.15
C VAL A 322 -28.07 -19.20 13.53
N LYS A 323 -28.74 -19.87 14.47
CA LYS A 323 -28.31 -19.94 15.87
C LYS A 323 -28.27 -21.38 16.38
N ALA A 324 -27.30 -21.67 17.23
CA ALA A 324 -27.27 -22.84 18.09
C ALA A 324 -28.03 -22.52 19.38
N THR A 325 -28.79 -23.48 19.90
CA THR A 325 -29.37 -23.38 21.25
C THR A 325 -28.53 -24.18 22.21
N LEU A 326 -28.01 -23.53 23.25
CA LEU A 326 -27.34 -24.19 24.37
C LEU A 326 -28.31 -24.25 25.55
N SER A 327 -28.70 -25.46 25.93
CA SER A 327 -29.55 -25.73 27.10
C SER A 327 -28.72 -26.27 28.27
N PHE A 328 -29.18 -25.99 29.49
CA PHE A 328 -28.49 -26.39 30.72
C PHE A 328 -29.37 -27.33 31.55
N SER A 329 -28.78 -28.40 32.09
CA SER A 329 -29.45 -29.36 32.97
C SER A 329 -29.63 -28.86 34.41
N ASP A 330 -28.99 -27.75 34.77
CA ASP A 330 -29.11 -27.08 36.07
C ASP A 330 -30.34 -26.15 36.17
N ASN A 331 -31.25 -26.21 35.19
CA ASN A 331 -32.41 -25.35 35.01
C ASN A 331 -32.10 -23.87 34.72
N SER A 332 -30.85 -23.52 34.40
CA SER A 332 -30.54 -22.18 33.87
C SER A 332 -31.27 -21.95 32.54
N PRO A 333 -31.70 -20.72 32.24
CA PRO A 333 -32.29 -20.41 30.93
C PRO A 333 -31.35 -20.79 29.79
N SER A 334 -31.90 -21.44 28.76
CA SER A 334 -31.17 -21.70 27.52
C SER A 334 -30.76 -20.37 26.86
N VAL A 335 -29.65 -20.40 26.13
CA VAL A 335 -29.18 -19.25 25.36
C VAL A 335 -29.08 -19.60 23.89
N GLU A 336 -29.43 -18.64 23.04
CA GLU A 336 -29.18 -18.74 21.62
C GLU A 336 -27.83 -18.10 21.28
N LEU A 337 -26.98 -18.89 20.65
CA LEU A 337 -25.64 -18.49 20.24
C LEU A 337 -25.55 -18.45 18.71
N PRO A 338 -25.01 -17.39 18.12
CA PRO A 338 -24.90 -17.25 16.67
C PRO A 338 -23.97 -18.30 16.07
N ILE A 339 -24.29 -18.81 14.87
CA ILE A 339 -23.40 -19.67 14.07
C ILE A 339 -22.84 -18.87 12.89
N TYR A 340 -21.52 -18.81 12.76
CA TYR A 340 -20.85 -18.19 11.62
C TYR A 340 -20.22 -19.23 10.70
N LYS A 341 -20.19 -18.92 9.41
CA LYS A 341 -19.57 -19.74 8.37
C LYS A 341 -18.34 -19.04 7.84
N GLY A 342 -17.23 -19.76 7.71
CA GLY A 342 -16.09 -19.29 6.94
C GLY A 342 -16.31 -19.47 5.43
N THR A 343 -15.41 -18.89 4.63
CA THR A 343 -15.35 -19.21 3.19
C THR A 343 -14.97 -20.67 2.96
N MET A 344 -14.12 -21.22 3.83
CA MET A 344 -13.71 -22.62 3.88
C MET A 344 -13.66 -23.08 5.33
N GLY A 345 -13.71 -24.40 5.54
CA GLY A 345 -13.64 -25.01 6.87
C GLY A 345 -15.01 -25.12 7.58
N PRO A 346 -15.00 -25.53 8.86
CA PRO A 346 -16.21 -25.76 9.63
C PRO A 346 -16.90 -24.47 10.10
N ASP A 347 -18.21 -24.58 10.37
CA ASP A 347 -18.97 -23.52 11.04
C ASP A 347 -18.50 -23.32 12.49
N VAL A 348 -18.58 -22.09 13.00
CA VAL A 348 -18.18 -21.73 14.37
C VAL A 348 -19.34 -21.14 15.17
N ILE A 349 -19.40 -21.45 16.47
CA ILE A 349 -20.40 -20.90 17.39
C ILE A 349 -19.80 -19.73 18.15
N ASP A 350 -20.46 -18.57 18.11
CA ASP A 350 -20.02 -17.36 18.80
C ASP A 350 -20.38 -17.37 20.27
N ILE A 351 -19.37 -17.64 21.10
CA ILE A 351 -19.49 -17.70 22.56
C ILE A 351 -19.08 -16.40 23.26
N ARG A 352 -18.85 -15.29 22.54
CA ARG A 352 -18.36 -14.04 23.16
C ARG A 352 -19.30 -13.48 24.24
N LYS A 353 -20.61 -13.70 24.08
CA LYS A 353 -21.64 -13.28 25.05
C LYS A 353 -22.02 -14.36 26.08
N LEU A 354 -21.44 -15.57 25.98
CA LEU A 354 -21.83 -16.72 26.81
C LEU A 354 -21.73 -16.40 28.31
N TYR A 355 -20.58 -15.88 28.75
CA TYR A 355 -20.38 -15.53 30.16
C TYR A 355 -21.34 -14.43 30.62
N GLY A 356 -21.49 -13.36 29.85
CA GLY A 356 -22.40 -12.26 30.20
C GLY A 356 -23.87 -12.68 30.27
N GLN A 357 -24.27 -13.71 29.52
CA GLN A 357 -25.65 -14.21 29.51
C GLN A 357 -25.91 -15.31 30.56
N THR A 358 -24.89 -16.09 30.93
CA THR A 358 -25.08 -17.33 31.71
C THR A 358 -24.25 -17.44 32.98
N GLY A 359 -23.22 -16.60 33.13
CA GLY A 359 -22.20 -16.72 34.17
C GLY A 359 -21.26 -17.92 33.99
N LYS A 360 -21.28 -18.60 32.84
CA LYS A 360 -20.52 -19.83 32.56
C LYS A 360 -19.44 -19.59 31.49
N PHE A 361 -18.36 -20.38 31.56
CA PHE A 361 -17.28 -20.42 30.56
C PHE A 361 -17.24 -21.79 29.87
N THR A 362 -16.62 -21.84 28.70
CA THR A 362 -16.18 -23.11 28.10
C THR A 362 -14.91 -23.60 28.80
N TYR A 363 -14.68 -24.91 28.76
CA TYR A 363 -13.46 -25.53 29.28
C TYR A 363 -12.82 -26.36 28.17
N ASP A 364 -11.79 -25.79 27.53
CA ASP A 364 -11.07 -26.38 26.39
C ASP A 364 -9.54 -26.24 26.55
N PRO A 365 -8.91 -26.96 27.49
CA PRO A 365 -7.45 -26.96 27.64
C PRO A 365 -6.76 -27.41 26.33
N GLY A 366 -5.97 -26.52 25.75
CA GLY A 366 -5.27 -26.74 24.49
C GLY A 366 -5.98 -26.19 23.25
N PHE A 367 -7.14 -25.52 23.42
CA PHE A 367 -7.88 -24.84 22.35
C PHE A 367 -8.23 -25.76 21.17
N MET A 368 -8.61 -27.01 21.45
CA MET A 368 -8.87 -28.02 20.43
C MET A 368 -10.18 -27.79 19.67
N SER A 369 -11.12 -27.08 20.29
CA SER A 369 -12.44 -26.80 19.74
C SER A 369 -12.77 -25.31 19.81
N THR A 370 -11.75 -24.47 19.94
CA THR A 370 -11.88 -23.02 20.06
C THR A 370 -11.20 -22.34 18.87
N ALA A 371 -12.00 -21.77 17.97
CA ALA A 371 -11.49 -20.86 16.94
C ALA A 371 -11.15 -19.51 17.58
N SER A 372 -9.86 -19.20 17.71
CA SER A 372 -9.38 -18.00 18.41
C SER A 372 -9.32 -16.75 17.53
N CYS A 373 -9.29 -16.91 16.20
CA CYS A 373 -9.28 -15.81 15.25
C CYS A 373 -9.91 -16.16 13.90
N ASN A 374 -10.23 -15.12 13.11
CA ASN A 374 -10.37 -15.22 11.65
C ASN A 374 -8.99 -15.02 11.01
N SER A 375 -8.78 -15.67 9.88
CA SER A 375 -7.56 -15.59 9.10
C SER A 375 -7.88 -15.82 7.63
N ALA A 376 -7.28 -14.99 6.77
CA ALA A 376 -7.30 -15.15 5.32
C ALA A 376 -5.91 -15.51 4.77
N ILE A 377 -4.99 -15.97 5.62
CA ILE A 377 -3.58 -16.22 5.27
C ILE A 377 -3.40 -17.64 4.73
N THR A 378 -3.77 -18.64 5.54
CA THR A 378 -3.53 -20.06 5.26
C THR A 378 -4.76 -20.85 5.61
N TYR A 379 -5.08 -21.85 4.79
CA TYR A 379 -6.13 -22.83 5.06
C TYR A 379 -5.55 -24.25 5.02
N ILE A 380 -6.04 -25.11 5.91
CA ILE A 380 -5.65 -26.51 6.00
C ILE A 380 -6.90 -27.39 6.06
N ASP A 381 -6.96 -28.39 5.19
CA ASP A 381 -7.86 -29.53 5.33
C ASP A 381 -7.02 -30.78 5.60
N GLY A 382 -6.99 -31.16 6.88
CA GLY A 382 -6.18 -32.28 7.36
C GLY A 382 -6.61 -33.64 6.80
N ASP A 383 -7.89 -33.81 6.52
CA ASP A 383 -8.44 -35.08 6.05
C ASP A 383 -8.22 -35.25 4.53
N LYS A 384 -8.19 -34.14 3.78
CA LYS A 384 -7.87 -34.13 2.36
C LYS A 384 -6.38 -33.97 2.04
N GLY A 385 -5.57 -33.57 3.02
CA GLY A 385 -4.15 -33.27 2.77
C GLY A 385 -3.94 -31.93 2.05
N GLU A 386 -4.88 -30.98 2.16
CA GLU A 386 -4.78 -29.68 1.50
C GLU A 386 -4.08 -28.66 2.38
N LEU A 387 -3.19 -27.87 1.77
CA LEU A 387 -2.56 -26.69 2.35
C LEU A 387 -2.59 -25.57 1.31
N LEU A 388 -3.24 -24.47 1.66
CA LEU A 388 -3.39 -23.31 0.78
C LEU A 388 -2.78 -22.08 1.42
N TYR A 389 -1.94 -21.35 0.72
CA TYR A 389 -1.53 -19.99 1.09
C TYR A 389 -2.28 -18.99 0.22
N ARG A 390 -3.08 -18.11 0.83
CA ARG A 390 -3.95 -17.15 0.13
C ARG A 390 -4.88 -17.79 -0.92
N GLY A 391 -5.17 -19.08 -0.78
CA GLY A 391 -5.96 -19.86 -1.74
C GLY A 391 -5.13 -20.58 -2.82
N TYR A 392 -3.83 -20.30 -2.93
CA TYR A 392 -2.92 -21.02 -3.82
C TYR A 392 -2.49 -22.36 -3.18
N PRO A 393 -2.61 -23.50 -3.89
CA PRO A 393 -2.09 -24.77 -3.43
C PRO A 393 -0.59 -24.72 -3.17
N ILE A 394 -0.14 -25.34 -2.06
CA ILE A 394 1.28 -25.30 -1.67
C ILE A 394 2.21 -25.95 -2.70
N ASP A 395 1.74 -26.98 -3.41
CA ASP A 395 2.50 -27.69 -4.44
C ASP A 395 2.69 -26.83 -5.69
N GLU A 396 1.71 -26.00 -6.05
CA GLU A 396 1.86 -25.00 -7.11
C GLU A 396 2.88 -23.93 -6.73
N LEU A 397 2.80 -23.40 -5.51
CA LEU A 397 3.77 -22.40 -5.03
C LEU A 397 5.19 -22.97 -4.98
N ALA A 398 5.39 -24.17 -4.45
CA ALA A 398 6.71 -24.80 -4.38
C ALA A 398 7.32 -25.16 -5.75
N GLN A 399 6.50 -25.25 -6.80
CA GLN A 399 6.95 -25.54 -8.16
C GLN A 399 7.18 -24.28 -8.98
N ASN A 400 6.33 -23.26 -8.83
CA ASN A 400 6.21 -22.15 -9.77
C ASN A 400 6.58 -20.78 -9.18
N ALA A 401 6.68 -20.65 -7.85
CA ALA A 401 7.06 -19.42 -7.17
C ALA A 401 8.41 -19.56 -6.45
N ASP A 402 9.03 -18.42 -6.15
CA ASP A 402 10.16 -18.36 -5.21
C ASP A 402 9.70 -17.98 -3.79
N PHE A 403 10.61 -18.13 -2.82
CA PHE A 403 10.31 -17.82 -1.42
C PHE A 403 9.88 -16.37 -1.20
N LEU A 404 10.43 -15.39 -1.92
CA LEU A 404 10.09 -13.99 -1.73
C LEU A 404 8.72 -13.63 -2.35
N GLU A 405 8.35 -14.25 -3.46
CA GLU A 405 6.98 -14.18 -3.99
C GLU A 405 5.97 -14.77 -3.01
N THR A 406 6.32 -15.90 -2.37
CA THR A 406 5.49 -16.52 -1.34
C THR A 406 5.34 -15.60 -0.12
N CYS A 407 6.44 -14.99 0.36
CA CYS A 407 6.38 -13.97 1.41
C CYS A 407 5.51 -12.78 1.03
N TYR A 408 5.64 -12.30 -0.22
CA TYR A 408 4.81 -11.21 -0.73
C TYR A 408 3.33 -11.58 -0.69
N ALA A 409 2.94 -12.77 -1.18
CA ALA A 409 1.55 -13.23 -1.13
C ALA A 409 1.05 -13.36 0.30
N LEU A 410 1.84 -13.95 1.20
CA LEU A 410 1.47 -14.06 2.62
C LEU A 410 1.28 -12.70 3.28
N LEU A 411 2.07 -11.68 2.93
CA LEU A 411 1.93 -10.33 3.49
C LEU A 411 0.83 -9.49 2.82
N LYS A 412 0.76 -9.52 1.50
CA LYS A 412 -0.02 -8.59 0.66
C LYS A 412 -1.29 -9.19 0.08
N GLY A 413 -1.47 -10.51 0.16
CA GLY A 413 -2.72 -11.19 -0.21
C GLY A 413 -2.74 -11.92 -1.53
N GLU A 414 -1.89 -11.51 -2.46
CA GLU A 414 -1.85 -11.96 -3.84
C GLU A 414 -0.39 -12.08 -4.29
N LEU A 415 -0.14 -12.88 -5.32
CA LEU A 415 1.19 -12.94 -5.92
C LEU A 415 1.56 -11.58 -6.56
N PRO A 416 2.84 -11.17 -6.48
CA PRO A 416 3.26 -9.89 -7.05
C PRO A 416 3.28 -9.94 -8.58
N ASN A 417 2.96 -8.82 -9.21
CA ASN A 417 3.32 -8.61 -10.62
C ASN A 417 4.85 -8.37 -10.76
N PRO A 418 5.43 -8.36 -11.98
CA PRO A 418 6.88 -8.23 -12.16
C PRO A 418 7.50 -6.98 -11.52
N GLN A 419 6.81 -5.84 -11.55
CA GLN A 419 7.29 -4.61 -10.94
C GLN A 419 7.25 -4.69 -9.41
N GLN A 420 6.15 -5.17 -8.84
CA GLN A 420 5.99 -5.37 -7.41
C GLN A 420 7.00 -6.38 -6.86
N LYS A 421 7.27 -7.45 -7.63
CA LYS A 421 8.30 -8.45 -7.30
C LYS A 421 9.66 -7.77 -7.21
N GLN A 422 10.03 -7.01 -8.23
CA GLN A 422 11.32 -6.32 -8.24
C GLN A 422 11.46 -5.36 -7.06
N GLU A 423 10.44 -4.53 -6.80
CA GLU A 423 10.45 -3.58 -5.69
C GLU A 423 10.56 -4.28 -4.33
N PHE A 424 9.83 -5.38 -4.14
CA PHE A 424 9.87 -6.15 -2.90
C PHE A 424 11.24 -6.80 -2.68
N VAL A 425 11.78 -7.46 -3.71
CA VAL A 425 13.13 -8.08 -3.67
C VAL A 425 14.19 -7.04 -3.37
N ASP A 426 14.14 -5.89 -4.04
CA ASP A 426 15.04 -4.75 -3.83
C ASP A 426 14.98 -4.25 -2.38
N THR A 427 13.76 -4.11 -1.86
CA THR A 427 13.53 -3.59 -0.51
C THR A 427 14.06 -4.58 0.54
N VAL A 428 13.77 -5.87 0.40
CA VAL A 428 14.29 -6.92 1.30
C VAL A 428 15.82 -6.98 1.24
N THR A 429 16.39 -7.01 0.04
CA THR A 429 17.85 -7.09 -0.18
C THR A 429 18.59 -5.95 0.50
N ARG A 430 18.08 -4.72 0.39
CA ARG A 430 18.67 -3.53 1.03
C ARG A 430 18.52 -3.49 2.55
N HIS A 431 17.83 -4.45 3.16
CA HIS A 431 17.67 -4.57 4.61
C HIS A 431 18.33 -5.82 5.20
N THR A 432 19.09 -6.59 4.41
CA THR A 432 19.74 -7.85 4.86
C THR A 432 20.87 -7.64 5.87
N MET A 433 21.63 -6.55 5.74
CA MET A 433 22.74 -6.23 6.64
C MET A 433 22.23 -5.84 8.04
N ILE A 434 22.87 -6.35 9.07
CA ILE A 434 22.54 -6.05 10.48
C ILE A 434 23.46 -4.96 10.99
N HIS A 435 22.97 -4.13 11.91
CA HIS A 435 23.78 -3.13 12.59
C HIS A 435 25.01 -3.77 13.26
N GLU A 436 26.20 -3.23 13.01
CA GLU A 436 27.49 -3.81 13.43
C GLU A 436 27.61 -4.11 14.92
N GLN A 437 27.00 -3.26 15.76
CA GLN A 437 26.94 -3.47 17.21
C GLN A 437 26.37 -4.85 17.61
N MET A 438 25.51 -5.44 16.76
CA MET A 438 24.94 -6.77 17.01
C MET A 438 26.02 -7.86 17.04
N GLN A 439 27.13 -7.71 16.30
CA GLN A 439 28.21 -8.70 16.33
C GLN A 439 28.83 -8.86 17.73
N PHE A 440 28.83 -7.80 18.55
CA PHE A 440 29.29 -7.87 19.94
C PHE A 440 28.30 -8.58 20.84
N PHE A 441 27.00 -8.49 20.56
CA PHE A 441 25.96 -9.23 21.28
C PHE A 441 26.19 -10.75 21.17
N PHE A 442 26.56 -11.24 19.98
CA PHE A 442 26.88 -12.65 19.77
C PHE A 442 28.06 -13.15 20.62
N ARG A 443 29.05 -12.28 20.90
CA ARG A 443 30.22 -12.63 21.73
C ARG A 443 29.87 -12.82 23.22
N GLY A 444 28.67 -12.44 23.64
CA GLY A 444 28.16 -12.68 24.99
C GLY A 444 27.77 -14.14 25.24
N PHE A 445 27.55 -14.94 24.19
CA PHE A 445 27.20 -16.36 24.33
C PHE A 445 28.44 -17.23 24.48
N ARG A 446 28.30 -18.37 25.16
CA ARG A 446 29.30 -19.45 25.07
C ARG A 446 29.31 -20.03 23.65
N ARG A 447 30.43 -20.58 23.20
CA ARG A 447 30.56 -21.20 21.87
C ARG A 447 29.73 -22.48 21.72
N ASP A 448 29.46 -23.17 22.81
CA ASP A 448 28.62 -24.37 22.88
C ASP A 448 27.12 -24.05 23.09
N ALA A 449 26.73 -22.76 23.03
CA ALA A 449 25.33 -22.38 23.11
C ALA A 449 24.56 -22.90 21.88
N HIS A 450 23.39 -23.49 22.14
CA HIS A 450 22.52 -23.99 21.08
C HIS A 450 22.11 -22.85 20.12
N PRO A 451 22.19 -23.02 18.79
CA PRO A 451 21.88 -21.96 17.82
C PRO A 451 20.48 -21.33 18.00
N MET A 452 19.47 -22.12 18.36
CA MET A 452 18.13 -21.59 18.65
C MET A 452 18.11 -20.65 19.87
N ALA A 453 18.91 -20.90 20.90
CA ALA A 453 18.99 -20.01 22.06
C ALA A 453 19.63 -18.66 21.67
N ILE A 454 20.69 -18.71 20.88
CA ILE A 454 21.35 -17.52 20.32
C ILE A 454 20.34 -16.74 19.46
N LEU A 455 19.61 -17.42 18.59
CA LEU A 455 18.65 -16.81 17.68
C LEU A 455 17.49 -16.14 18.42
N THR A 456 16.89 -16.82 19.41
CA THR A 456 15.82 -16.25 20.26
C THR A 456 16.27 -14.93 20.90
N ALA A 457 17.47 -14.92 21.48
CA ALA A 457 18.01 -13.74 22.14
C ALA A 457 18.37 -12.62 21.15
N ALA A 458 19.00 -12.97 20.02
CA ALA A 458 19.40 -11.99 19.01
C ALA A 458 18.20 -11.32 18.34
N VAL A 459 17.14 -12.07 18.02
CA VAL A 459 15.90 -11.52 17.47
C VAL A 459 15.20 -10.61 18.48
N GLY A 460 15.11 -11.02 19.75
CA GLY A 460 14.56 -10.16 20.81
C GLY A 460 15.34 -8.84 20.96
N ALA A 461 16.67 -8.92 20.88
CA ALA A 461 17.56 -7.77 20.98
C ALA A 461 17.39 -6.77 19.82
N LEU A 462 16.88 -7.17 18.64
CA LEU A 462 16.61 -6.26 17.52
C LEU A 462 15.72 -5.08 17.94
N SER A 463 14.79 -5.29 18.88
CA SER A 463 13.94 -4.22 19.41
C SER A 463 14.72 -3.04 20.01
N ALA A 464 15.92 -3.28 20.57
CA ALA A 464 16.77 -2.24 21.12
C ALA A 464 17.53 -1.44 20.03
N PHE A 465 17.75 -2.04 18.85
CA PHE A 465 18.47 -1.41 17.73
C PHE A 465 17.53 -0.69 16.76
N TYR A 466 16.31 -1.18 16.62
CA TYR A 466 15.32 -0.71 15.63
C TYR A 466 14.10 -0.08 16.31
N HIS A 467 14.36 0.79 17.29
CA HIS A 467 13.32 1.47 18.08
C HIS A 467 12.50 2.49 17.25
N ASP A 468 12.99 2.85 16.07
CA ASP A 468 12.36 3.74 15.10
C ASP A 468 11.12 3.14 14.42
N SER A 469 10.88 1.83 14.54
CA SER A 469 9.76 1.12 13.88
C SER A 469 8.87 0.29 14.82
N LEU A 470 8.79 0.62 16.12
CA LEU A 470 8.08 -0.23 17.10
C LEU A 470 6.60 0.09 17.35
N ASN A 471 6.13 1.28 16.95
CA ASN A 471 4.72 1.65 17.09
C ASN A 471 3.82 0.75 16.24
N ILE A 472 3.17 -0.24 16.86
CA ILE A 472 2.30 -1.20 16.18
C ILE A 472 1.04 -0.57 15.58
N ASN A 473 0.64 0.63 16.02
CA ASN A 473 -0.54 1.31 15.49
C ASN A 473 -0.22 2.05 14.18
N ASP A 474 1.07 2.33 13.90
CA ASP A 474 1.50 2.95 12.65
C ASP A 474 1.69 1.88 11.54
N PRO A 475 0.92 1.95 10.43
CA PRO A 475 1.04 1.00 9.33
C PRO A 475 2.43 0.93 8.70
N ARG A 476 3.12 2.07 8.58
CA ARG A 476 4.47 2.13 8.03
C ARG A 476 5.47 1.42 8.94
N HIS A 477 5.32 1.56 10.25
CA HIS A 477 6.18 0.87 11.23
C HIS A 477 6.00 -0.65 11.16
N ARG A 478 4.76 -1.12 10.99
CA ARG A 478 4.47 -2.55 10.78
C ARG A 478 5.15 -3.08 9.52
N ASP A 479 4.99 -2.38 8.39
CA ASP A 479 5.60 -2.76 7.11
C ASP A 479 7.14 -2.77 7.20
N VAL A 480 7.76 -1.73 7.76
CA VAL A 480 9.22 -1.67 7.96
C VAL A 480 9.72 -2.81 8.83
N SER A 481 9.01 -3.13 9.92
CA SER A 481 9.40 -4.22 10.82
C SER A 481 9.29 -5.59 10.14
N ALA A 482 8.24 -5.82 9.34
CA ALA A 482 8.07 -7.05 8.57
C ALA A 482 9.21 -7.24 7.56
N ILE A 483 9.53 -6.20 6.78
CA ILE A 483 10.64 -6.23 5.81
C ILE A 483 11.98 -6.46 6.52
N ARG A 484 12.23 -5.79 7.64
CA ARG A 484 13.46 -5.99 8.43
C ARG A 484 13.56 -7.42 8.93
N MET A 485 12.47 -8.04 9.36
CA MET A 485 12.49 -9.44 9.79
C MET A 485 12.80 -10.40 8.65
N ILE A 486 12.13 -10.26 7.51
CA ILE A 486 12.39 -11.10 6.32
C ILE A 486 13.84 -10.93 5.86
N GLY A 487 14.34 -9.70 5.78
CA GLY A 487 15.72 -9.44 5.33
C GLY A 487 16.79 -9.90 6.31
N LYS A 488 16.60 -9.70 7.63
CA LYS A 488 17.67 -9.89 8.63
C LYS A 488 17.71 -11.28 9.25
N LEU A 489 16.60 -12.02 9.23
CA LEU A 489 16.54 -13.33 9.87
C LEU A 489 17.57 -14.32 9.29
N PRO A 490 17.75 -14.44 7.96
CA PRO A 490 18.80 -15.31 7.39
C PRO A 490 20.21 -14.93 7.86
N THR A 491 20.49 -13.63 7.95
CA THR A 491 21.79 -13.12 8.43
C THR A 491 22.01 -13.51 9.89
N LEU A 492 21.00 -13.37 10.77
CA LEU A 492 21.10 -13.80 12.17
C LEU A 492 21.31 -15.31 12.32
N VAL A 493 20.59 -16.11 11.52
CA VAL A 493 20.72 -17.57 11.53
C VAL A 493 22.13 -17.98 11.09
N ALA A 494 22.64 -17.40 10.01
CA ALA A 494 23.99 -17.65 9.54
C ALA A 494 25.07 -17.22 10.54
N MET A 495 24.89 -16.08 11.19
CA MET A 495 25.76 -15.65 12.28
C MET A 495 25.74 -16.65 13.45
N ALA A 496 24.58 -17.16 13.85
CA ALA A 496 24.47 -18.16 14.92
C ALA A 496 25.21 -19.46 14.58
N TYR A 497 25.10 -19.92 13.33
CA TYR A 497 25.85 -21.09 12.84
C TYR A 497 27.36 -20.84 12.79
N LYS A 498 27.82 -19.75 12.15
CA LYS A 498 29.24 -19.38 12.10
C LYS A 498 29.82 -19.23 13.51
N TYR A 499 29.04 -18.68 14.44
CA TYR A 499 29.44 -18.54 15.83
C TYR A 499 29.66 -19.90 16.51
N SER A 500 28.78 -20.88 16.33
CA SER A 500 28.90 -22.18 16.98
C SER A 500 30.10 -22.98 16.48
N ILE A 501 30.48 -22.85 15.20
CA ILE A 501 31.63 -23.54 14.60
C ILE A 501 32.95 -22.75 14.66
N GLY A 502 32.95 -21.57 15.26
CA GLY A 502 34.17 -20.76 15.44
C GLY A 502 34.67 -20.04 14.19
N GLN A 503 33.84 -19.90 13.15
CA GLN A 503 34.21 -19.23 11.89
C GLN A 503 33.80 -17.74 11.89
N PRO A 504 34.43 -16.90 11.04
CA PRO A 504 34.03 -15.50 10.89
C PRO A 504 32.63 -15.37 10.28
N PHE A 505 31.94 -14.29 10.64
CA PHE A 505 30.67 -13.94 10.01
C PHE A 505 30.88 -13.54 8.55
N VAL A 506 29.93 -13.94 7.71
CA VAL A 506 29.92 -13.65 6.28
C VAL A 506 28.78 -12.67 6.01
N TYR A 507 29.10 -11.51 5.43
CA TYR A 507 28.09 -10.50 5.10
C TYR A 507 27.19 -10.94 3.94
N PRO A 508 25.94 -10.42 3.89
CA PRO A 508 25.06 -10.58 2.75
C PRO A 508 25.69 -10.07 1.44
N CYS A 509 25.36 -10.71 0.32
CA CYS A 509 25.70 -10.27 -1.03
C CYS A 509 24.43 -9.93 -1.82
N ASN A 510 24.31 -8.70 -2.30
CA ASN A 510 23.11 -8.20 -2.97
C ASN A 510 22.91 -8.77 -4.38
N GLU A 511 23.94 -9.39 -4.97
CA GLU A 511 23.87 -10.00 -6.31
C GLU A 511 23.27 -11.40 -6.28
N LEU A 512 23.14 -12.01 -5.10
CA LEU A 512 22.61 -13.36 -4.93
C LEU A 512 21.11 -13.33 -4.60
N SER A 513 20.40 -14.35 -5.06
CA SER A 513 19.02 -14.60 -4.62
C SER A 513 18.95 -14.85 -3.12
N TYR A 514 17.76 -14.74 -2.53
CA TYR A 514 17.55 -14.90 -1.08
C TYR A 514 18.17 -16.20 -0.55
N SER A 515 17.86 -17.32 -1.19
CA SER A 515 18.34 -18.66 -0.80
C SER A 515 19.84 -18.85 -1.09
N ALA A 516 20.35 -18.35 -2.22
CA ALA A 516 21.78 -18.42 -2.54
C ALA A 516 22.62 -17.57 -1.56
N ASN A 517 22.12 -16.38 -1.21
CA ASN A 517 22.75 -15.51 -0.23
C ASN A 517 22.78 -16.18 1.15
N PHE A 518 21.67 -16.79 1.58
CA PHE A 518 21.63 -17.51 2.86
C PHE A 518 22.63 -18.68 2.91
N MET A 519 22.71 -19.50 1.86
CA MET A 519 23.70 -20.57 1.75
C MET A 519 25.14 -20.04 1.81
N ARG A 520 25.43 -18.97 1.06
CA ARG A 520 26.75 -18.34 1.09
C ARG A 520 27.10 -17.88 2.51
N MET A 521 26.18 -17.23 3.20
CA MET A 521 26.44 -16.77 4.58
C MET A 521 26.68 -17.92 5.55
N MET A 522 26.02 -19.07 5.36
CA MET A 522 26.22 -20.27 6.18
C MET A 522 27.59 -20.91 5.92
N PHE A 523 28.00 -21.08 4.65
CA PHE A 523 29.06 -22.02 4.29
C PHE A 523 30.33 -21.39 3.71
N ALA A 524 30.30 -20.14 3.22
CA ALA A 524 31.50 -19.50 2.70
C ALA A 524 32.57 -19.28 3.77
N SER A 525 33.83 -19.28 3.37
CA SER A 525 34.96 -18.88 4.22
C SER A 525 35.82 -17.85 3.49
N PRO A 526 36.64 -17.04 4.19
CA PRO A 526 37.57 -16.13 3.52
C PRO A 526 38.72 -16.83 2.78
N CYS A 527 38.87 -18.15 2.95
CA CYS A 527 40.01 -18.90 2.43
C CYS A 527 39.86 -19.24 0.93
N GLU A 528 38.64 -19.22 0.40
CA GLU A 528 38.34 -19.55 -1.00
C GLU A 528 37.01 -18.95 -1.43
N GLU A 529 36.80 -18.85 -2.75
CA GLU A 529 35.53 -18.39 -3.30
C GLU A 529 34.44 -19.46 -3.15
N TYR A 530 33.28 -19.08 -2.62
CA TYR A 530 32.16 -19.99 -2.44
C TYR A 530 31.40 -20.19 -3.76
N ALA A 531 31.48 -21.39 -4.33
CA ALA A 531 30.72 -21.76 -5.51
C ALA A 531 29.26 -22.08 -5.14
N VAL A 532 28.32 -21.32 -5.69
CA VAL A 532 26.88 -21.55 -5.51
C VAL A 532 26.45 -22.80 -6.28
N ASN A 533 25.70 -23.70 -5.62
CA ASN A 533 25.13 -24.88 -6.25
C ASN A 533 23.62 -24.69 -6.47
N ASP A 534 23.21 -24.50 -7.72
CA ASP A 534 21.81 -24.21 -8.06
C ASP A 534 20.82 -25.29 -7.64
N VAL A 535 21.25 -26.56 -7.57
CA VAL A 535 20.39 -27.65 -7.09
C VAL A 535 20.08 -27.47 -5.61
N LEU A 536 21.10 -27.17 -4.81
CA LEU A 536 20.94 -26.93 -3.37
C LEU A 536 20.18 -25.63 -3.10
N VAL A 537 20.41 -24.59 -3.90
CA VAL A 537 19.66 -23.33 -3.79
C VAL A 537 18.18 -23.56 -4.02
N ARG A 538 17.80 -24.27 -5.09
CA ARG A 538 16.39 -24.60 -5.36
C ARG A 538 15.78 -25.48 -4.28
N ALA A 539 16.54 -26.45 -3.75
CA ALA A 539 16.07 -27.30 -2.66
C ALA A 539 15.80 -26.49 -1.40
N LEU A 540 16.71 -25.58 -1.03
CA LEU A 540 16.54 -24.69 0.11
C LEU A 540 15.37 -23.72 -0.09
N ASP A 541 15.22 -23.14 -1.28
CA ASP A 541 14.10 -22.25 -1.58
C ASP A 541 12.76 -22.94 -1.36
N ARG A 542 12.62 -24.19 -1.84
CA ARG A 542 11.44 -25.02 -1.58
C ARG A 542 11.25 -25.34 -0.10
N ILE A 543 12.32 -25.66 0.64
CA ILE A 543 12.22 -25.88 2.08
C ILE A 543 11.67 -24.63 2.77
N LEU A 544 12.13 -23.43 2.38
CA LEU A 544 11.63 -22.18 2.94
C LEU A 544 10.16 -21.94 2.59
N ILE A 545 9.73 -22.19 1.34
CA ILE A 545 8.32 -22.09 0.93
C ILE A 545 7.44 -23.03 1.76
N LEU A 546 7.84 -24.30 1.88
CA LEU A 546 7.09 -25.34 2.60
C LEU A 546 6.96 -25.08 4.11
N HIS A 547 7.79 -24.19 4.67
CA HIS A 547 7.78 -23.82 6.08
C HIS A 547 7.39 -22.35 6.30
N ALA A 548 6.88 -21.65 5.28
CA ALA A 548 6.62 -20.22 5.35
C ALA A 548 5.47 -19.87 6.32
N ASP A 549 4.41 -20.67 6.33
CA ASP A 549 3.32 -20.57 7.32
C ASP A 549 2.61 -21.93 7.52
N HIS A 550 1.95 -22.11 8.66
CA HIS A 550 1.15 -23.32 8.92
C HIS A 550 -0.01 -23.02 9.87
N GLU A 551 -0.79 -21.99 9.56
CA GLU A 551 -2.05 -21.64 10.24
C GLU A 551 -1.85 -21.38 11.76
N GLN A 552 -2.83 -21.66 12.63
CA GLN A 552 -2.83 -21.43 14.07
C GLN A 552 -2.11 -22.56 14.82
N ASN A 553 -0.84 -22.80 14.47
CA ASN A 553 0.04 -23.65 15.27
C ASN A 553 0.50 -22.94 16.56
N ALA A 554 1.21 -23.67 17.43
CA ALA A 554 1.61 -23.18 18.75
C ALA A 554 2.47 -21.91 18.70
N SER A 555 3.45 -21.84 17.79
CA SER A 555 4.31 -20.66 17.66
C SER A 555 3.55 -19.47 17.07
N THR A 556 2.71 -19.67 16.05
CA THR A 556 1.86 -18.59 15.49
C THR A 556 0.91 -18.04 16.55
N SER A 557 0.30 -18.92 17.35
CA SER A 557 -0.59 -18.54 18.46
C SER A 557 0.16 -17.74 19.53
N THR A 558 1.40 -18.12 19.84
CA THR A 558 2.28 -17.39 20.76
C THR A 558 2.60 -15.98 20.24
N VAL A 559 2.93 -15.85 18.95
CA VAL A 559 3.19 -14.55 18.30
C VAL A 559 1.96 -13.67 18.37
N ARG A 560 0.78 -14.20 18.05
CA ARG A 560 -0.50 -13.46 18.11
C ARG A 560 -0.83 -13.01 19.54
N LEU A 561 -0.69 -13.92 20.51
CA LEU A 561 -0.99 -13.63 21.91
C LEU A 561 -0.03 -12.61 22.51
N ALA A 562 1.26 -12.69 22.19
CA ALA A 562 2.22 -11.66 22.59
C ALA A 562 1.88 -10.32 21.93
N GLY A 563 1.58 -10.31 20.63
CA GLY A 563 1.24 -9.11 19.88
C GLY A 563 -0.02 -8.39 20.37
N SER A 564 -1.04 -9.14 20.83
CA SER A 564 -2.29 -8.55 21.32
C SER A 564 -2.11 -7.71 22.60
N SER A 565 -1.02 -7.91 23.34
CA SER A 565 -0.65 -7.07 24.48
C SER A 565 -0.04 -5.71 24.10
N GLY A 566 0.22 -5.49 22.81
CA GLY A 566 0.94 -4.30 22.32
C GLY A 566 2.45 -4.49 22.21
N ALA A 567 2.96 -5.71 22.40
CA ALA A 567 4.38 -6.00 22.30
C ALA A 567 4.94 -5.70 20.89
N ASN A 568 6.20 -5.26 20.84
CA ASN A 568 6.84 -4.92 19.58
C ASN A 568 7.05 -6.16 18.69
N PRO A 569 7.06 -6.02 17.34
CA PRO A 569 7.12 -7.17 16.43
C PRO A 569 8.33 -8.08 16.64
N PHE A 570 9.51 -7.53 16.94
CA PHE A 570 10.73 -8.31 17.16
C PHE A 570 10.62 -9.22 18.39
N ALA A 571 10.08 -8.70 19.50
CA ALA A 571 9.82 -9.47 20.70
C ALA A 571 8.77 -10.58 20.46
N CYS A 572 7.72 -10.27 19.69
CA CYS A 572 6.71 -11.27 19.31
C CYS A 572 7.32 -12.42 18.50
N ILE A 573 8.18 -12.12 17.52
CA ILE A 573 8.87 -13.17 16.75
C ILE A 573 9.85 -13.95 17.63
N ALA A 574 10.57 -13.30 18.55
CA ALA A 574 11.44 -14.00 19.49
C ALA A 574 10.66 -15.02 20.36
N ALA A 575 9.45 -14.64 20.83
CA ALA A 575 8.55 -15.55 21.54
C ALA A 575 8.08 -16.72 20.64
N GLY A 576 7.79 -16.43 19.37
CA GLY A 576 7.49 -17.46 18.36
C GLY A 576 8.64 -18.46 18.17
N ILE A 577 9.88 -17.98 18.05
CA ILE A 577 11.09 -18.81 17.92
C ILE A 577 11.29 -19.67 19.18
N ALA A 578 11.12 -19.08 20.37
CA ALA A 578 11.20 -19.82 21.63
C ALA A 578 10.16 -20.95 21.71
N CYS A 579 8.92 -20.69 21.28
CA CYS A 579 7.87 -21.70 21.19
C CYS A 579 8.20 -22.78 20.14
N LEU A 580 8.70 -22.37 18.96
CA LEU A 580 9.09 -23.26 17.88
C LEU A 580 10.24 -24.20 18.26
N TRP A 581 11.17 -23.75 19.10
CA TRP A 581 12.28 -24.57 19.58
C TRP A 581 11.83 -25.76 20.44
N GLY A 582 10.60 -25.72 20.99
CA GLY A 582 10.04 -26.84 21.75
C GLY A 582 10.11 -28.18 20.98
N PRO A 583 10.53 -29.29 21.62
CA PRO A 583 10.67 -30.59 20.95
C PRO A 583 9.38 -31.14 20.35
N ALA A 584 8.24 -30.76 20.92
CA ALA A 584 6.90 -31.15 20.47
C ALA A 584 6.37 -30.27 19.33
N HIS A 585 7.15 -29.29 18.87
CA HIS A 585 6.81 -28.39 17.77
C HIS A 585 7.92 -28.45 16.70
N GLY A 586 8.75 -27.43 16.54
CA GLY A 586 9.79 -27.37 15.50
C GLY A 586 11.03 -28.23 15.78
N GLY A 587 11.25 -28.66 17.03
CA GLY A 587 12.35 -29.57 17.38
C GLY A 587 12.19 -31.00 16.86
N ALA A 588 11.05 -31.33 16.24
CA ALA A 588 10.79 -32.65 15.68
C ALA A 588 11.77 -33.04 14.55
N ASN A 589 12.26 -32.07 13.77
CA ASN A 589 13.21 -32.31 12.69
C ASN A 589 14.56 -32.80 13.23
N GLU A 590 15.07 -32.13 14.27
CA GLU A 590 16.30 -32.54 14.96
C GLU A 590 16.12 -33.92 15.61
N ALA A 591 14.97 -34.15 16.25
CA ALA A 591 14.67 -35.45 16.84
C ALA A 591 14.60 -36.58 15.81
N ALA A 592 14.14 -36.31 14.58
CA ALA A 592 14.16 -37.28 13.49
C ALA A 592 15.59 -37.62 13.03
N LEU A 593 16.47 -36.62 12.93
CA LEU A 593 17.88 -36.84 12.59
C LEU A 593 18.61 -37.61 13.70
N ASN A 594 18.45 -37.19 14.96
CA ASN A 594 19.03 -37.89 16.12
C ASN A 594 18.53 -39.35 16.22
N MET A 595 17.26 -39.59 15.87
CA MET A 595 16.71 -40.94 15.78
C MET A 595 17.43 -41.76 14.70
N LEU A 596 17.62 -41.21 13.51
CA LEU A 596 18.33 -41.90 12.42
C LEU A 596 19.80 -42.16 12.75
N GLU A 597 20.50 -41.18 13.33
CA GLU A 597 21.88 -41.34 13.82
C GLU A 597 21.98 -42.41 14.91
N GLY A 598 21.01 -42.46 15.82
CA GLY A 598 20.92 -43.48 16.87
C GLY A 598 20.65 -44.89 16.33
N ILE A 599 19.90 -45.03 15.23
CA ILE A 599 19.71 -46.30 14.53
C ILE A 599 21.02 -46.75 13.86
N GLY A 600 21.77 -45.81 13.28
CA GLY A 600 23.07 -46.05 12.68
C GLY A 600 23.00 -46.70 11.29
N SER A 601 22.72 -48.01 11.21
CA SER A 601 22.68 -48.76 9.95
C SER A 601 21.29 -49.33 9.62
N PRO A 602 21.00 -49.62 8.34
CA PRO A 602 19.72 -50.23 7.94
C PRO A 602 19.42 -51.57 8.65
N ASP A 603 20.44 -52.32 9.06
CA ASP A 603 20.29 -53.60 9.75
C ASP A 603 19.62 -53.46 11.13
N ASN A 604 19.68 -52.28 11.75
CA ASN A 604 19.08 -52.01 13.06
C ASN A 604 17.61 -51.56 12.98
N ILE A 605 17.09 -51.29 11.77
CA ILE A 605 15.71 -50.84 11.56
C ILE A 605 14.67 -51.82 12.12
N PRO A 606 14.76 -53.16 11.90
CA PRO A 606 13.74 -54.08 12.40
C PRO A 606 13.58 -54.05 13.91
N GLU A 607 14.69 -53.95 14.66
CA GLU A 607 14.67 -53.89 16.13
C GLU A 607 14.11 -52.54 16.61
N PHE A 608 14.49 -51.43 15.96
CA PHE A 608 13.92 -50.12 16.27
C PHE A 608 12.39 -50.09 16.06
N ILE A 609 11.91 -50.64 14.95
CA ILE A 609 10.47 -50.72 14.65
C ILE A 609 9.74 -51.60 15.66
N LYS A 610 10.38 -52.65 16.17
CA LYS A 610 9.81 -53.47 17.26
C LYS A 610 9.63 -52.65 18.54
N GLN A 611 10.61 -51.82 18.89
CA GLN A 611 10.51 -50.90 20.03
C GLN A 611 9.40 -49.87 19.84
N VAL A 612 9.29 -49.25 18.66
CA VAL A 612 8.21 -48.28 18.32
C VAL A 612 6.82 -48.91 18.47
N LYS A 613 6.66 -50.20 18.10
CA LYS A 613 5.39 -50.91 18.20
C LYS A 613 5.06 -51.38 19.63
N ASP A 614 6.05 -51.46 20.50
CA ASP A 614 5.84 -51.81 21.91
C ASP A 614 5.26 -50.62 22.68
N LYS A 615 4.03 -50.78 23.16
CA LYS A 615 3.29 -49.74 23.91
C LYS A 615 3.97 -49.36 25.23
N ASN A 616 4.89 -50.18 25.74
CA ASN A 616 5.60 -49.94 27.00
C ASN A 616 6.97 -49.28 26.82
N SER A 617 7.49 -49.18 25.60
CA SER A 617 8.85 -48.67 25.35
C SER A 617 8.96 -47.14 25.49
N GLY A 618 7.85 -46.43 25.27
CA GLY A 618 7.83 -44.97 25.17
C GLY A 618 8.54 -44.40 23.93
N VAL A 619 9.09 -45.26 23.07
CA VAL A 619 9.83 -44.88 21.84
C VAL A 619 8.82 -44.46 20.76
N LYS A 620 9.06 -43.31 20.14
CA LYS A 620 8.24 -42.79 19.04
C LYS A 620 9.04 -42.77 17.75
N LEU A 621 8.34 -43.02 16.64
CA LEU A 621 8.90 -42.84 15.31
C LEU A 621 8.81 -41.36 14.92
N MET A 622 9.91 -40.64 15.08
CA MET A 622 10.00 -39.20 14.79
C MET A 622 9.94 -38.95 13.28
N GLY A 623 9.29 -37.87 12.86
CA GLY A 623 9.07 -37.56 11.44
C GLY A 623 7.90 -38.33 10.79
N PHE A 624 7.15 -39.13 11.56
CA PHE A 624 5.97 -39.85 11.08
C PHE A 624 4.72 -39.50 11.89
N GLY A 625 3.59 -39.36 11.19
CA GLY A 625 2.32 -38.91 11.75
C GLY A 625 2.24 -37.39 11.85
N HIS A 626 1.05 -36.84 11.62
CA HIS A 626 0.81 -35.41 11.74
C HIS A 626 -0.44 -35.17 12.58
N ARG A 627 -0.43 -34.10 13.41
CA ARG A 627 -1.59 -33.77 14.26
C ARG A 627 -2.81 -33.40 13.44
N VAL A 628 -2.58 -32.73 12.30
CA VAL A 628 -3.63 -32.22 11.42
C VAL A 628 -3.87 -33.15 10.25
N TYR A 629 -2.82 -33.65 9.60
CA TYR A 629 -2.95 -34.46 8.39
C TYR A 629 -3.19 -35.92 8.76
N ARG A 630 -4.36 -36.42 8.42
CA ARG A 630 -4.72 -37.82 8.59
C ARG A 630 -4.60 -38.48 7.22
N PRO A 631 -4.06 -39.71 7.13
CA PRO A 631 -4.12 -40.43 5.88
C PRO A 631 -5.61 -40.63 5.55
N SER A 632 -6.09 -39.99 4.49
CA SER A 632 -7.22 -40.53 3.75
C SER A 632 -6.88 -41.97 3.41
N SER A 633 -7.84 -42.88 3.52
CA SER A 633 -7.69 -44.20 2.92
C SER A 633 -7.24 -43.97 1.47
N LEU A 634 -5.97 -44.25 1.18
CA LEU A 634 -5.49 -44.42 -0.18
C LEU A 634 -6.44 -45.44 -0.80
N SER A 635 -7.45 -44.98 -1.52
CA SER A 635 -8.20 -45.82 -2.42
C SER A 635 -7.16 -46.27 -3.42
N THR A 636 -6.75 -47.52 -3.29
CA THR A 636 -6.03 -48.26 -4.32
C THR A 636 -6.83 -48.11 -5.61
N SER A 637 -6.39 -47.19 -6.48
CA SER A 637 -6.68 -47.19 -7.91
C SER A 637 -5.58 -47.92 -8.62
#